data_AF-A0AB32W1H8-F1
#
_entry.id   AF-A0AB32W1H8-F1
#
_cell.length_a   1.000
_cell.length_b   1.000
_cell.length_c   1.000
_cell.angle_alpha   90.00
_cell.angle_beta   90.00
_cell.angle_gamma   90.00
#
_symmetry.space_group_name_H-M   'P 1'
#
loop_
_entity.id
_entity.type
_entity.pdbx_description
1 polymer ?
#
loop_
_entity_poly.entity_id
_entity_poly.type
_entity_poly.pdbx_seq_one_letter_code
_entity_poly.pdbx_strand_id
1 'polypeptide(L)'
;MDLRCHLSLLRLLLSLLLFSLYPLSLHARQFVLVLSQDDLKDAQNDDASSPDSDASWDDDDFGGTHVRPDDELDPGSWRRLFEPSSTPTSTFDDGTLGSYYAAVEKMISASTNGDARMMEEAAAEIETAANTEGDPHARSVLGFLHGMGMMLERNKAKAFLNHYFAAEGGNAQSMMALAYTYSRQDMYEKAVKLYAELAEIAVNSFLISKDSPVIEPVRIHNGAEENKEALKKSRGEDDEDFQILEYQAQKGNAGAMYKMGLFYYFGLRGLRRDHAKALMWFLKAVDKGEPRSMELLGEIYARGAGVERNYTKALEWLSLASKQGLFSAYNGMGYLYVKGYGVEKKNYTKAKEYFERAADNEDAGGHYNLGVMYLKGIGVKKDVKIACKCFIVAANAGQPKAFYQLAKMFHTGVGLKKNLPMATALYKLVAERGPWSSLSRWALESYLKGDVGKAFLLYSRMAELGYEIAQSNAAWILDKYGERSMCMGESGLCTDAERHQRAHSLWWQASEQGNEHAALLIGDAYYYGRGTVRDYERAAEAYIHAKSQSNAQAMFNLGYMHEHGQGLPFDLHLAKRYYDQALEIDPAAKLPVTLALTSLWIRKNYADSLLVNIIDSLPEVYPKVEEWVENVIMEEGNATILTLFVCLLTVLYLRERQRRHAAGEVALPNEHDLPAPH
;
A
#
# COMPACT_ATOMS: atom_id res chain seq x y z
N MET A 1 34.56 47.63 9.09
CA MET A 1 33.24 47.31 9.67
C MET A 1 32.80 45.88 9.29
N ASP A 2 33.72 45.01 8.85
CA ASP A 2 33.37 43.85 8.02
C ASP A 2 33.38 42.50 8.72
N LEU A 3 33.95 42.40 9.94
CA LEU A 3 34.00 41.11 10.65
C LEU A 3 32.64 40.71 11.26
N ARG A 4 31.81 41.69 11.67
CA ARG A 4 30.46 41.42 12.21
C ARG A 4 29.47 41.04 11.11
N CYS A 5 29.61 41.59 9.90
CA CYS A 5 28.72 41.26 8.79
C CYS A 5 28.96 39.81 8.31
N HIS A 6 30.21 39.38 8.20
CA HIS A 6 30.55 38.00 7.85
C HIS A 6 30.09 36.97 8.88
N LEU A 7 30.21 37.26 10.19
CA LEU A 7 29.71 36.34 11.22
C LEU A 7 28.17 36.21 11.22
N SER A 8 27.48 37.30 10.86
CA SER A 8 26.01 37.33 10.74
C SER A 8 25.54 36.53 9.54
N LEU A 9 26.22 36.67 8.40
CA LEU A 9 25.95 35.93 7.17
C LEU A 9 26.22 34.43 7.35
N LEU A 10 27.30 34.07 8.04
CA LEU A 10 27.67 32.68 8.31
C LEU A 10 26.66 32.00 9.25
N ARG A 11 26.14 32.71 10.26
CA ARG A 11 25.06 32.21 11.14
C ARG A 11 23.74 32.06 10.40
N LEU A 12 23.41 32.99 9.51
CA LEU A 12 22.22 32.91 8.67
C LEU A 12 22.29 31.70 7.73
N LEU A 13 23.45 31.49 7.09
CA LEU A 13 23.72 30.33 6.23
C LEU A 13 23.68 29.01 7.00
N LEU A 14 24.26 28.94 8.21
CA LEU A 14 24.16 27.75 9.06
C LEU A 14 22.72 27.46 9.52
N SER A 15 21.93 28.50 9.83
CA SER A 15 20.53 28.33 10.21
C SER A 15 19.66 27.88 9.03
N LEU A 16 19.92 28.37 7.81
CA LEU A 16 19.26 27.92 6.59
C LEU A 16 19.64 26.48 6.24
N LEU A 17 20.90 26.10 6.47
CA LEU A 17 21.39 24.73 6.25
C LEU A 17 20.78 23.74 7.27
N LEU A 18 20.60 24.16 8.52
CA LEU A 18 19.90 23.38 9.56
C LEU A 18 18.39 23.26 9.29
N PHE A 19 17.76 24.28 8.69
CA PHE A 19 16.36 24.20 8.24
C PHE A 19 16.19 23.31 7.00
N SER A 20 17.18 23.24 6.10
CA SER A 20 17.18 22.29 4.96
C SER A 20 17.48 20.84 5.34
N LEU A 21 18.00 20.61 6.56
CA LEU A 21 18.31 19.29 7.11
C LEU A 21 17.20 18.75 8.04
N TYR A 22 16.11 19.49 8.23
CA TYR A 22 14.93 18.91 8.86
C TYR A 22 14.33 17.88 7.89
N PRO A 23 14.26 16.60 8.26
CA PRO A 23 13.48 15.66 7.48
C PRO A 23 12.04 16.16 7.55
N LEU A 24 11.54 16.70 6.43
CA LEU A 24 10.11 16.72 6.19
C LEU A 24 9.70 15.25 6.28
N SER A 25 9.11 14.88 7.41
CA SER A 25 8.40 13.63 7.53
C SER A 25 7.46 13.58 6.33
N LEU A 26 7.72 12.65 5.43
CA LEU A 26 6.74 12.16 4.48
C LEU A 26 5.54 11.73 5.32
N HIS A 27 4.60 12.66 5.47
CA HIS A 27 3.28 12.32 5.96
C HIS A 27 2.69 11.52 4.81
N ALA A 28 2.78 10.19 4.91
CA ALA A 28 1.77 9.34 4.32
C ALA A 28 0.43 10.01 4.69
N ARG A 29 -0.35 10.42 3.70
CA ARG A 29 -1.65 11.06 3.95
C ARG A 29 -2.43 10.07 4.81
N GLN A 30 -2.51 10.35 6.10
CA GLN A 30 -3.32 9.60 7.02
C GLN A 30 -4.74 9.75 6.47
N PHE A 31 -5.39 8.63 6.15
CA PHE A 31 -6.78 8.65 5.75
C PHE A 31 -7.57 9.19 6.94
N VAL A 32 -7.91 10.48 6.89
CA VAL A 32 -8.76 11.13 7.88
C VAL A 32 -10.16 11.14 7.30
N LEU A 33 -11.02 10.30 7.86
CA LEU A 33 -12.45 10.35 7.60
C LEU A 33 -13.00 11.66 8.20
N VAL A 34 -13.30 12.59 7.31
CA VAL A 34 -14.00 13.84 7.63
C VAL A 34 -15.43 13.68 7.16
N LEU A 35 -16.36 13.55 8.11
CA LEU A 35 -17.78 13.59 7.79
C LEU A 35 -18.23 15.04 7.67
N SER A 36 -18.92 15.35 6.58
CA SER A 36 -19.59 16.62 6.37
C SER A 36 -20.92 16.67 7.14
N GLN A 37 -21.49 17.86 7.31
CA GLN A 37 -22.87 17.95 7.83
C GLN A 37 -23.86 17.22 6.92
N ASP A 38 -23.55 17.10 5.62
CA ASP A 38 -24.38 16.39 4.67
C ASP A 38 -24.40 14.88 4.91
N ASP A 39 -23.41 14.31 5.60
CA ASP A 39 -23.36 12.89 5.94
C ASP A 39 -24.17 12.54 7.19
N LEU A 40 -24.47 13.52 8.04
CA LEU A 40 -25.23 13.34 9.28
C LEU A 40 -26.72 13.35 8.99
N LYS A 41 -27.48 12.43 9.62
CA LYS A 41 -28.94 12.42 9.53
C LYS A 41 -29.55 13.46 10.48
N ASP A 42 -30.42 14.33 9.97
CA ASP A 42 -31.08 15.35 10.78
C ASP A 42 -32.02 14.74 11.84
N ALA A 43 -32.01 15.33 13.03
CA ALA A 43 -32.71 14.84 14.22
C ALA A 43 -34.25 14.98 14.17
N GLN A 44 -34.83 15.51 13.09
CA GLN A 44 -36.26 15.82 13.02
C GLN A 44 -37.15 14.64 12.60
N ASN A 45 -36.56 13.50 12.21
CA ASN A 45 -37.31 12.29 11.82
C ASN A 45 -37.05 11.09 12.75
N ASP A 46 -36.64 11.33 14.00
CA ASP A 46 -36.65 10.30 15.04
C ASP A 46 -38.09 10.14 15.58
N ASP A 47 -39.03 9.75 14.71
CA ASP A 47 -40.30 9.19 15.17
C ASP A 47 -39.98 7.85 15.84
N ALA A 48 -40.24 7.80 17.14
CA ALA A 48 -40.10 6.61 17.98
C ALA A 48 -41.15 5.51 17.65
N SER A 49 -41.57 5.39 16.40
CA SER A 49 -42.63 4.48 15.95
C SER A 49 -42.40 3.93 14.54
N SER A 50 -41.42 3.02 14.40
CA SER A 50 -41.58 1.72 13.72
C SER A 50 -40.24 0.97 13.68
N PRO A 51 -40.11 -0.18 14.35
CA PRO A 51 -39.00 -1.09 14.17
C PRO A 51 -39.33 -2.10 13.05
N ASP A 52 -39.52 -1.61 11.82
CA ASP A 52 -39.64 -2.47 10.62
C ASP A 52 -38.44 -2.23 9.68
N SER A 53 -37.25 -2.36 10.25
CA SER A 53 -36.07 -2.69 9.44
C SER A 53 -35.35 -3.84 10.14
N ASP A 54 -35.29 -4.98 9.47
CA ASP A 54 -34.53 -6.21 9.76
C ASP A 54 -33.00 -5.99 9.94
N ALA A 55 -32.55 -4.82 10.39
CA ALA A 55 -31.19 -4.61 10.81
C ALA A 55 -30.97 -5.31 12.16
N SER A 56 -30.83 -6.64 12.11
CA SER A 56 -30.25 -7.43 13.20
C SER A 56 -28.87 -6.86 13.51
N TRP A 57 -28.78 -6.08 14.57
CA TRP A 57 -27.49 -5.79 15.19
C TRP A 57 -27.12 -7.02 16.00
N ASP A 58 -26.58 -8.04 15.33
CA ASP A 58 -26.21 -9.32 15.93
C ASP A 58 -25.57 -9.13 17.30
N ASP A 59 -26.03 -9.90 18.29
CA ASP A 59 -25.67 -9.77 19.70
C ASP A 59 -24.15 -9.82 19.97
N ASP A 60 -23.33 -10.19 18.98
CA ASP A 60 -21.89 -10.42 19.07
C ASP A 60 -20.96 -9.33 18.47
N ASP A 61 -21.40 -8.09 18.17
CA ASP A 61 -20.51 -6.99 17.66
C ASP A 61 -19.27 -6.63 18.54
N PHE A 62 -19.20 -7.11 19.78
CA PHE A 62 -17.95 -7.02 20.57
C PHE A 62 -16.85 -7.97 20.04
N GLY A 63 -17.17 -8.85 19.09
CA GLY A 63 -16.35 -9.98 18.64
C GLY A 63 -17.03 -11.30 19.04
N GLY A 64 -17.04 -12.26 18.10
CA GLY A 64 -17.65 -13.57 18.28
C GLY A 64 -16.98 -14.43 19.36
N THR A 65 -17.72 -15.43 19.83
CA THR A 65 -17.35 -16.33 20.93
C THR A 65 -16.38 -17.47 20.55
N HIS A 66 -16.09 -17.62 19.26
CA HIS A 66 -15.20 -18.63 18.69
C HIS A 66 -14.40 -18.05 17.51
N VAL A 67 -13.09 -17.78 17.72
CA VAL A 67 -12.20 -17.45 16.61
C VAL A 67 -11.98 -18.71 15.81
N ARG A 68 -12.52 -18.75 14.59
CA ARG A 68 -12.29 -19.86 13.65
C ARG A 68 -10.88 -19.73 13.06
N PRO A 69 -10.13 -20.84 12.90
CA PRO A 69 -8.89 -20.85 12.14
C PRO A 69 -9.08 -20.23 10.75
N ASP A 70 -8.04 -19.57 10.22
CA ASP A 70 -8.09 -18.99 8.87
C ASP A 70 -8.50 -20.04 7.81
N ASP A 71 -8.15 -21.32 8.01
CA ASP A 71 -8.50 -22.43 7.10
C ASP A 71 -9.99 -22.80 7.12
N GLU A 72 -10.71 -22.45 8.19
CA GLU A 72 -12.18 -22.57 8.23
C GLU A 72 -12.86 -21.33 7.63
N LEU A 73 -12.19 -20.17 7.68
CA LEU A 73 -12.70 -18.91 7.14
C LEU A 73 -12.49 -18.78 5.63
N ASP A 74 -11.43 -19.37 5.08
CA ASP A 74 -11.14 -19.46 3.64
C ASP A 74 -10.69 -20.89 3.28
N PRO A 75 -11.61 -21.87 3.19
CA PRO A 75 -11.27 -23.29 2.96
C PRO A 75 -10.60 -23.55 1.59
N GLY A 76 -10.81 -22.65 0.63
CA GLY A 76 -10.15 -22.69 -0.68
C GLY A 76 -8.81 -21.97 -0.74
N SER A 77 -8.32 -21.45 0.40
CA SER A 77 -7.07 -20.72 0.49
C SER A 77 -5.87 -21.56 0.06
N TRP A 78 -4.90 -20.94 -0.61
CA TRP A 78 -3.64 -21.60 -0.96
C TRP A 78 -2.68 -21.74 0.22
N ARG A 79 -3.09 -21.30 1.42
CA ARG A 79 -2.29 -21.37 2.64
C ARG A 79 -1.70 -22.75 2.91
N ARG A 80 -2.48 -23.82 2.74
CA ARG A 80 -2.04 -25.20 3.02
C ARG A 80 -0.79 -25.60 2.21
N LEU A 81 -0.62 -25.02 1.01
CA LEU A 81 0.52 -25.27 0.13
C LEU A 81 1.80 -24.54 0.60
N PHE A 82 1.65 -23.45 1.36
CA PHE A 82 2.77 -22.60 1.78
C PHE A 82 3.06 -22.68 3.28
N GLU A 83 2.10 -23.06 4.11
CA GLU A 83 2.19 -23.21 5.56
C GLU A 83 1.51 -24.52 6.00
N PRO A 84 2.14 -25.68 5.77
CA PRO A 84 1.60 -26.94 6.27
C PRO A 84 1.53 -26.89 7.81
N SER A 85 0.34 -27.12 8.37
CA SER A 85 0.09 -27.01 9.80
C SER A 85 0.99 -27.97 10.60
N SER A 86 1.67 -27.47 11.64
CA SER A 86 2.49 -28.29 12.56
C SER A 86 1.67 -29.21 13.47
N THR A 87 0.35 -29.00 13.55
CA THR A 87 -0.59 -29.81 14.31
C THR A 87 -1.39 -30.73 13.37
N PRO A 88 -1.25 -32.06 13.50
CA PRO A 88 -2.03 -33.02 12.73
C PRO A 88 -3.42 -33.15 13.38
N THR A 89 -4.25 -32.12 13.30
CA THR A 89 -5.61 -32.16 13.85
C THR A 89 -6.56 -31.34 13.01
N SER A 90 -6.95 -31.91 11.88
CA SER A 90 -8.33 -32.32 11.64
C SER A 90 -8.37 -33.11 10.33
N THR A 91 -8.83 -34.34 10.43
CA THR A 91 -9.28 -35.18 9.34
C THR A 91 -10.36 -34.46 8.52
N PHE A 92 -9.95 -33.64 7.56
CA PHE A 92 -10.73 -33.35 6.36
C PHE A 92 -9.98 -33.99 5.19
N ASP A 93 -9.84 -35.31 5.28
CA ASP A 93 -9.49 -36.17 4.15
C ASP A 93 -10.75 -36.31 3.29
N ASP A 94 -11.21 -35.19 2.74
CA ASP A 94 -12.23 -35.19 1.70
C ASP A 94 -11.46 -35.34 0.39
N GLY A 95 -11.57 -36.52 -0.23
CA GLY A 95 -10.79 -36.87 -1.44
C GLY A 95 -10.98 -35.87 -2.60
N THR A 96 -12.01 -35.04 -2.54
CA THR A 96 -12.35 -33.93 -3.44
C THR A 96 -11.42 -32.71 -3.29
N LEU A 97 -11.04 -32.30 -2.08
CA LEU A 97 -10.07 -31.20 -1.93
C LEU A 97 -8.65 -31.62 -2.34
N GLY A 98 -8.34 -32.93 -2.28
CA GLY A 98 -7.05 -33.47 -2.72
C GLY A 98 -6.77 -33.20 -4.20
N SER A 99 -7.76 -33.40 -5.08
CA SER A 99 -7.63 -33.13 -6.52
C SER A 99 -7.43 -31.64 -6.80
N TYR A 100 -8.21 -30.78 -6.13
CA TYR A 100 -8.08 -29.32 -6.21
C TYR A 100 -6.67 -28.85 -5.81
N TYR A 101 -6.18 -29.24 -4.63
CA TYR A 101 -4.86 -28.79 -4.15
C TYR A 101 -3.72 -29.32 -5.02
N ALA A 102 -3.81 -30.57 -5.50
CA ALA A 102 -2.83 -31.12 -6.42
C ALA A 102 -2.76 -30.34 -7.74
N ALA A 103 -3.91 -29.94 -8.29
CA ALA A 103 -3.97 -29.15 -9.52
C ALA A 103 -3.41 -27.72 -9.30
N VAL A 104 -3.71 -27.09 -8.16
CA VAL A 104 -3.14 -25.78 -7.81
C VAL A 104 -1.64 -25.85 -7.56
N GLU A 105 -1.14 -26.89 -6.89
CA GLU A 105 0.29 -27.11 -6.70
C GLU A 105 1.02 -27.31 -8.03
N LYS A 106 0.41 -28.06 -8.96
CA LYS A 106 0.90 -28.21 -10.34
C LYS A 106 0.93 -26.87 -11.07
N MET A 107 -0.12 -26.07 -10.96
CA MET A 107 -0.19 -24.71 -11.53
C MET A 107 0.92 -23.79 -11.01
N ILE A 108 1.17 -23.81 -9.69
CA ILE A 108 2.24 -23.05 -9.04
C ILE A 108 3.63 -23.53 -9.52
N SER A 109 3.81 -24.85 -9.63
CA SER A 109 5.06 -25.46 -10.11
C SER A 109 5.32 -25.13 -11.59
N ALA A 110 4.29 -25.18 -12.42
CA ALA A 110 4.34 -24.79 -13.82
C ALA A 110 4.75 -23.32 -13.97
N SER A 111 4.16 -22.42 -13.18
CA SER A 111 4.49 -21.00 -13.18
C SER A 111 5.92 -20.73 -12.70
N THR A 112 6.42 -21.51 -11.73
CA THR A 112 7.80 -21.43 -11.23
C THR A 112 8.82 -21.77 -12.33
N ASN A 113 8.52 -22.84 -13.09
CA ASN A 113 9.43 -23.39 -14.08
C ASN A 113 9.25 -22.77 -15.48
N GLY A 114 8.18 -22.00 -15.70
CA GLY A 114 7.78 -21.52 -17.03
C GLY A 114 7.32 -22.65 -17.95
N ASP A 115 6.79 -23.75 -17.41
CA ASP A 115 6.35 -24.93 -18.16
C ASP A 115 4.89 -24.77 -18.59
N ALA A 116 4.67 -24.27 -19.81
CA ALA A 116 3.35 -24.05 -20.38
C ALA A 116 2.52 -25.34 -20.49
N ARG A 117 3.15 -26.49 -20.78
CA ARG A 117 2.43 -27.77 -20.91
C ARG A 117 1.94 -28.25 -19.55
N MET A 118 2.77 -28.14 -18.53
CA MET A 118 2.35 -28.46 -17.15
C MET A 118 1.23 -27.52 -16.68
N MET A 119 1.26 -26.25 -17.09
CA MET A 119 0.18 -25.31 -16.79
C MET A 119 -1.12 -25.67 -17.52
N GLU A 120 -1.06 -26.11 -18.77
CA GLU A 120 -2.21 -26.59 -19.55
C GLU A 120 -2.84 -27.83 -18.89
N GLU A 121 -2.01 -28.80 -18.47
CA GLU A 121 -2.47 -29.97 -17.71
C GLU A 121 -3.14 -29.56 -16.39
N ALA A 122 -2.55 -28.61 -15.65
CA ALA A 122 -3.14 -28.09 -14.42
C ALA A 122 -4.49 -27.40 -14.67
N ALA A 123 -4.60 -26.61 -15.75
CA ALA A 123 -5.84 -25.93 -16.13
C ALA A 123 -6.95 -26.94 -16.49
N ALA A 124 -6.62 -28.03 -17.19
CA ALA A 124 -7.57 -29.10 -17.52
C ALA A 124 -8.04 -29.86 -16.27
N GLU A 125 -7.15 -30.10 -15.30
CA GLU A 125 -7.51 -30.72 -14.02
C GLU A 125 -8.42 -29.81 -13.19
N ILE A 126 -8.11 -28.51 -13.14
CA ILE A 126 -8.96 -27.49 -12.50
C ILE A 126 -10.34 -27.44 -13.17
N GLU A 127 -10.40 -27.47 -14.51
CA GLU A 127 -11.66 -27.48 -15.25
C GLU A 127 -12.49 -28.73 -14.94
N THR A 128 -11.84 -29.90 -14.85
CA THR A 128 -12.51 -31.16 -14.49
C THR A 128 -13.09 -31.10 -13.07
N ALA A 129 -12.29 -30.66 -12.09
CA ALA A 129 -12.76 -30.48 -10.71
C ALA A 129 -13.90 -29.44 -10.62
N ALA A 130 -13.81 -28.35 -11.38
CA ALA A 130 -14.84 -27.31 -11.41
C ALA A 130 -16.17 -27.78 -12.03
N ASN A 131 -16.11 -28.45 -13.18
CA ASN A 131 -17.29 -28.78 -13.99
C ASN A 131 -17.90 -30.14 -13.66
N THR A 132 -17.07 -31.15 -13.39
CA THR A 132 -17.51 -32.53 -13.13
C THR A 132 -17.73 -32.77 -11.64
N GLU A 133 -16.78 -32.36 -10.79
CA GLU A 133 -16.88 -32.58 -9.33
C GLU A 133 -17.72 -31.49 -8.65
N GLY A 134 -17.83 -30.32 -9.28
CA GLY A 134 -18.60 -29.19 -8.76
C GLY A 134 -17.88 -28.43 -7.63
N ASP A 135 -16.56 -28.59 -7.53
CA ASP A 135 -15.76 -27.95 -6.48
C ASP A 135 -15.79 -26.41 -6.63
N PRO A 136 -16.28 -25.66 -5.62
CA PRO A 136 -16.39 -24.21 -5.70
C PRO A 136 -15.03 -23.50 -5.68
N HIS A 137 -13.99 -24.10 -5.13
CA HIS A 137 -12.63 -23.58 -5.09
C HIS A 137 -11.93 -23.80 -6.44
N ALA A 138 -12.11 -24.96 -7.07
CA ALA A 138 -11.67 -25.19 -8.44
C ALA A 138 -12.36 -24.22 -9.41
N ARG A 139 -13.69 -24.00 -9.27
CA ARG A 139 -14.42 -22.97 -10.03
C ARG A 139 -13.84 -21.57 -9.82
N SER A 140 -13.44 -21.22 -8.60
CA SER A 140 -12.80 -19.95 -8.28
C SER A 140 -11.47 -19.76 -9.03
N VAL A 141 -10.68 -20.82 -9.18
CA VAL A 141 -9.43 -20.79 -9.97
C VAL A 141 -9.72 -20.81 -11.47
N LEU A 142 -10.75 -21.54 -11.94
CA LEU A 142 -11.15 -21.51 -13.34
C LEU A 142 -11.62 -20.10 -13.78
N GLY A 143 -12.34 -19.39 -12.89
CA GLY A 143 -12.69 -17.99 -13.08
C GLY A 143 -11.46 -17.10 -13.28
N PHE A 144 -10.45 -17.32 -12.44
CA PHE A 144 -9.14 -16.66 -12.53
C PHE A 144 -8.41 -16.91 -13.84
N LEU A 145 -8.33 -18.17 -14.27
CA LEU A 145 -7.66 -18.54 -15.51
C LEU A 145 -8.32 -17.87 -16.72
N HIS A 146 -9.66 -17.81 -16.77
CA HIS A 146 -10.38 -17.06 -17.81
C HIS A 146 -10.27 -15.55 -17.67
N GLY A 147 -10.21 -15.01 -16.45
CA GLY A 147 -10.12 -13.57 -16.18
C GLY A 147 -8.78 -12.99 -16.62
N MET A 148 -7.71 -13.69 -16.26
CA MET A 148 -6.32 -13.32 -16.58
C MET A 148 -5.85 -13.86 -17.94
N GLY A 149 -6.56 -14.84 -18.51
CA GLY A 149 -6.18 -15.48 -19.77
C GLY A 149 -4.94 -16.37 -19.63
N MET A 150 -4.79 -17.07 -18.52
CA MET A 150 -3.64 -17.95 -18.25
C MET A 150 -3.93 -19.35 -18.78
N MET A 151 -3.28 -19.74 -19.89
CA MET A 151 -3.54 -20.98 -20.67
C MET A 151 -4.95 -21.11 -21.28
N LEU A 152 -5.92 -20.33 -20.80
CA LEU A 152 -7.28 -20.29 -21.33
C LEU A 152 -7.53 -18.98 -22.07
N GLU A 153 -8.45 -19.03 -23.04
CA GLU A 153 -8.97 -17.84 -23.71
C GLU A 153 -9.49 -16.83 -22.67
N ARG A 154 -9.02 -15.59 -22.78
CA ARG A 154 -9.45 -14.50 -21.90
C ARG A 154 -10.91 -14.17 -22.16
N ASN A 155 -11.77 -14.42 -21.18
CA ASN A 155 -13.20 -14.22 -21.33
C ASN A 155 -13.82 -13.72 -20.02
N LYS A 156 -14.17 -12.42 -19.99
CA LYS A 156 -14.75 -11.76 -18.80
C LYS A 156 -16.09 -12.37 -18.39
N ALA A 157 -16.89 -12.86 -19.34
CA ALA A 157 -18.18 -13.47 -19.04
C ALA A 157 -18.02 -14.84 -18.40
N LYS A 158 -17.12 -15.69 -18.92
CA LYS A 158 -16.77 -16.97 -18.29
C LYS A 158 -16.14 -16.77 -16.92
N ALA A 159 -15.24 -15.79 -16.77
CA ALA A 159 -14.64 -15.45 -15.48
C ALA A 159 -15.72 -15.07 -14.46
N PHE A 160 -16.60 -14.13 -14.82
CA PHE A 160 -17.71 -13.70 -13.98
C PHE A 160 -18.63 -14.86 -13.58
N LEU A 161 -19.02 -15.72 -14.54
CA LEU A 161 -19.91 -16.85 -14.30
C LEU A 161 -19.29 -17.85 -13.31
N ASN A 162 -18.01 -18.18 -13.49
CA ASN A 162 -17.30 -19.09 -12.59
C ASN A 162 -17.17 -18.52 -11.19
N HIS A 163 -16.82 -17.23 -11.05
CA HIS A 163 -16.79 -16.58 -9.75
C HIS A 163 -18.17 -16.51 -9.10
N TYR A 164 -19.23 -16.26 -9.88
CA TYR A 164 -20.61 -16.25 -9.39
C TYR A 164 -20.96 -17.57 -8.70
N PHE A 165 -20.76 -18.70 -9.37
CA PHE A 165 -21.07 -20.00 -8.79
C PHE A 165 -20.10 -20.42 -7.67
N ALA A 166 -18.83 -20.02 -7.75
CA ALA A 166 -17.87 -20.25 -6.68
C ALA A 166 -18.24 -19.46 -5.40
N ALA A 167 -18.71 -18.23 -5.54
CA ALA A 167 -19.18 -17.38 -4.44
C ALA A 167 -20.45 -17.97 -3.80
N GLU A 168 -21.42 -18.43 -4.59
CA GLU A 168 -22.60 -19.17 -4.08
C GLU A 168 -22.20 -20.47 -3.34
N GLY A 169 -21.08 -21.08 -3.75
CA GLY A 169 -20.45 -22.21 -3.05
C GLY A 169 -19.60 -21.82 -1.82
N GLY A 170 -19.65 -20.57 -1.37
CA GLY A 170 -18.96 -20.08 -0.17
C GLY A 170 -17.47 -19.73 -0.36
N ASN A 171 -16.98 -19.60 -1.60
CA ASN A 171 -15.58 -19.21 -1.83
C ASN A 171 -15.37 -17.69 -1.64
N ALA A 172 -14.72 -17.31 -0.54
CA ALA A 172 -14.46 -15.91 -0.18
C ALA A 172 -13.65 -15.12 -1.22
N GLN A 173 -12.68 -15.77 -1.88
CA GLN A 173 -11.90 -15.11 -2.95
C GLN A 173 -12.77 -14.76 -4.16
N SER A 174 -13.68 -15.64 -4.58
CA SER A 174 -14.65 -15.32 -5.64
C SER A 174 -15.65 -14.24 -5.22
N MET A 175 -16.06 -14.22 -3.94
CA MET A 175 -16.86 -13.11 -3.41
C MET A 175 -16.10 -11.78 -3.51
N MET A 176 -14.80 -11.74 -3.16
CA MET A 176 -13.95 -10.55 -3.34
C MET A 176 -13.89 -10.09 -4.81
N ALA A 177 -13.65 -11.03 -5.74
CA ALA A 177 -13.56 -10.74 -7.17
C ALA A 177 -14.88 -10.17 -7.75
N LEU A 178 -16.03 -10.74 -7.34
CA LEU A 178 -17.35 -10.23 -7.73
C LEU A 178 -17.65 -8.86 -7.11
N ALA A 179 -17.36 -8.69 -5.82
CA ALA A 179 -17.57 -7.44 -5.12
C ALA A 179 -16.76 -6.30 -5.77
N TYR A 180 -15.51 -6.58 -6.12
CA TYR A 180 -14.66 -5.66 -6.88
C TYR A 180 -15.23 -5.35 -8.27
N THR A 181 -15.69 -6.39 -8.99
CA THR A 181 -16.30 -6.23 -10.32
C THR A 181 -17.56 -5.36 -10.26
N TYR A 182 -18.46 -5.59 -9.29
CA TYR A 182 -19.65 -4.78 -9.10
C TYR A 182 -19.32 -3.35 -8.69
N SER A 183 -18.32 -3.15 -7.82
CA SER A 183 -17.88 -1.81 -7.42
C SER A 183 -17.36 -1.00 -8.59
N ARG A 184 -16.62 -1.62 -9.53
CA ARG A 184 -16.13 -0.95 -10.74
C ARG A 184 -17.23 -0.62 -11.76
N GLN A 185 -18.37 -1.28 -11.66
CA GLN A 185 -19.54 -1.03 -12.51
C GLN A 185 -20.59 -0.14 -11.83
N ASP A 186 -20.22 0.52 -10.72
CA ASP A 186 -21.11 1.34 -9.89
C ASP A 186 -22.37 0.58 -9.38
N MET A 187 -22.32 -0.76 -9.33
CA MET A 187 -23.39 -1.62 -8.83
C MET A 187 -23.31 -1.79 -7.30
N TYR A 188 -23.32 -0.67 -6.58
CA TYR A 188 -23.07 -0.63 -5.13
C TYR A 188 -24.06 -1.44 -4.30
N GLU A 189 -25.31 -1.63 -4.77
CA GLU A 189 -26.30 -2.48 -4.09
C GLU A 189 -25.89 -3.96 -3.98
N LYS A 190 -25.13 -4.46 -4.95
CA LYS A 190 -24.59 -5.82 -4.94
C LYS A 190 -23.23 -5.86 -4.25
N ALA A 191 -22.35 -4.91 -4.57
CA ALA A 191 -21.01 -4.85 -4.01
C ALA A 191 -21.02 -4.74 -2.48
N VAL A 192 -21.89 -3.88 -1.91
CA VAL A 192 -21.96 -3.66 -0.47
C VAL A 192 -22.35 -4.93 0.31
N LYS A 193 -23.20 -5.80 -0.26
CA LYS A 193 -23.63 -7.04 0.40
C LYS A 193 -22.47 -8.03 0.52
N LEU A 194 -21.77 -8.27 -0.58
CA LEU A 194 -20.61 -9.16 -0.62
C LEU A 194 -19.48 -8.63 0.28
N TYR A 195 -19.14 -7.34 0.16
CA TYR A 195 -18.09 -6.76 1.00
C TYR A 195 -18.48 -6.71 2.48
N ALA A 196 -19.76 -6.56 2.84
CA ALA A 196 -20.20 -6.60 4.23
C ALA A 196 -19.96 -7.98 4.85
N GLU A 197 -20.32 -9.05 4.14
CA GLU A 197 -20.08 -10.44 4.56
C GLU A 197 -18.58 -10.74 4.72
N LEU A 198 -17.78 -10.35 3.72
CA LEU A 198 -16.33 -10.51 3.75
C LEU A 198 -15.67 -9.68 4.87
N ALA A 199 -16.15 -8.47 5.11
CA ALA A 199 -15.65 -7.62 6.17
C ALA A 199 -15.99 -8.19 7.56
N GLU A 200 -17.13 -8.84 7.72
CA GLU A 200 -17.50 -9.55 8.95
C GLU A 200 -16.55 -10.73 9.21
N ILE A 201 -16.29 -11.55 8.18
CA ILE A 201 -15.29 -12.64 8.24
C ILE A 201 -13.92 -12.08 8.65
N ALA A 202 -13.49 -10.95 8.07
CA ALA A 202 -12.23 -10.31 8.40
C ALA A 202 -12.21 -9.80 9.86
N VAL A 203 -13.25 -9.12 10.33
CA VAL A 203 -13.35 -8.61 11.72
C VAL A 203 -13.27 -9.74 12.74
N ASN A 204 -13.88 -10.88 12.45
CA ASN A 204 -13.85 -12.06 13.31
C ASN A 204 -12.44 -12.70 13.44
N SER A 205 -11.50 -12.34 12.56
CA SER A 205 -10.10 -12.80 12.64
C SER A 205 -9.19 -11.91 13.52
N PHE A 206 -9.64 -10.70 13.84
CA PHE A 206 -8.85 -9.70 14.57
C PHE A 206 -8.76 -10.01 16.08
N LEU A 207 -7.72 -9.46 16.73
CA LEU A 207 -7.55 -9.54 18.18
C LEU A 207 -8.56 -8.66 18.93
N ILE A 208 -8.69 -8.86 20.25
CA ILE A 208 -9.74 -8.26 21.08
C ILE A 208 -9.38 -6.81 21.44
N SER A 209 -8.23 -6.59 22.09
CA SER A 209 -7.83 -5.26 22.60
C SER A 209 -6.96 -4.46 21.65
N LYS A 210 -6.12 -5.14 20.86
CA LYS A 210 -5.08 -4.54 20.02
C LYS A 210 -5.08 -5.22 18.66
N ASP A 211 -5.40 -4.51 17.60
CA ASP A 211 -5.46 -5.11 16.27
C ASP A 211 -4.14 -5.77 15.88
N SER A 212 -4.25 -6.85 15.09
CA SER A 212 -3.09 -7.42 14.42
C SER A 212 -2.41 -6.31 13.61
N PRO A 213 -1.06 -6.17 13.68
CA PRO A 213 -0.36 -5.22 12.82
C PRO A 213 -0.75 -5.51 11.38
N VAL A 214 -1.19 -4.46 10.67
CA VAL A 214 -1.60 -4.56 9.28
C VAL A 214 -0.42 -5.10 8.49
N ILE A 215 -0.57 -6.27 7.87
CA ILE A 215 0.38 -6.74 6.87
C ILE A 215 0.12 -5.88 5.64
N GLU A 216 0.76 -4.71 5.60
CA GLU A 216 0.67 -3.82 4.45
C GLU A 216 1.29 -4.54 3.25
N PRO A 217 0.54 -4.71 2.14
CA PRO A 217 1.13 -5.26 0.94
C PRO A 217 2.30 -4.37 0.50
N VAL A 218 3.44 -4.98 0.22
CA VAL A 218 4.63 -4.23 -0.19
C VAL A 218 4.57 -3.98 -1.69
N ARG A 219 4.60 -2.70 -2.08
CA ARG A 219 4.79 -2.32 -3.47
C ARG A 219 6.24 -2.56 -3.86
N ILE A 220 6.48 -3.39 -4.87
CA ILE A 220 7.84 -3.79 -5.30
C ILE A 220 8.52 -2.70 -6.14
N HIS A 221 7.79 -1.67 -6.56
CA HIS A 221 8.27 -0.61 -7.43
C HIS A 221 7.84 0.77 -6.89
N ASN A 222 8.59 1.82 -7.22
CA ASN A 222 8.26 3.22 -7.02
C ASN A 222 8.28 3.88 -8.40
N GLY A 223 7.09 4.11 -8.97
CA GLY A 223 6.99 4.51 -10.38
C GLY A 223 7.65 3.47 -11.30
N ALA A 224 8.67 3.89 -12.05
CA ALA A 224 9.40 3.06 -13.00
C ALA A 224 10.66 2.39 -12.42
N GLU A 225 10.90 2.46 -11.10
CA GLU A 225 12.06 1.84 -10.45
C GLU A 225 11.67 0.81 -9.41
N GLU A 226 12.55 -0.12 -9.10
CA GLU A 226 12.33 -1.11 -8.03
C GLU A 226 12.49 -0.48 -6.64
N ASN A 227 11.56 -0.75 -5.73
CA ASN A 227 11.58 -0.24 -4.35
C ASN A 227 12.55 -1.05 -3.48
N LYS A 228 13.86 -0.88 -3.71
CA LYS A 228 14.93 -1.65 -3.06
C LYS A 228 14.87 -1.57 -1.52
N GLU A 229 14.48 -0.43 -0.95
CA GLU A 229 14.42 -0.26 0.50
C GLU A 229 13.29 -1.09 1.11
N ALA A 230 12.07 -1.04 0.54
CA ALA A 230 10.96 -1.84 1.04
C ALA A 230 11.25 -3.34 0.89
N LEU A 231 11.86 -3.74 -0.23
CA LEU A 231 12.28 -5.11 -0.47
C LEU A 231 13.34 -5.61 0.52
N LYS A 232 14.32 -4.77 0.90
CA LYS A 232 15.35 -5.11 1.89
C LYS A 232 14.71 -5.51 3.22
N LYS A 233 13.75 -4.72 3.72
CA LYS A 233 13.04 -4.93 4.99
C LYS A 233 12.18 -6.20 5.03
N SER A 234 11.94 -6.82 3.88
CA SER A 234 11.09 -8.01 3.73
C SER A 234 11.87 -9.32 3.59
N ARG A 235 13.20 -9.30 3.73
CA ARG A 235 14.09 -10.47 3.57
C ARG A 235 14.19 -11.40 4.79
N GLY A 236 13.40 -11.17 5.83
CA GLY A 236 13.36 -12.04 7.01
C GLY A 236 14.69 -12.04 7.75
N GLU A 237 15.23 -13.24 7.99
CA GLU A 237 16.48 -13.43 8.75
C GLU A 237 17.72 -12.94 7.98
N ASP A 238 17.61 -12.78 6.66
CA ASP A 238 18.69 -12.26 5.80
C ASP A 238 18.78 -10.72 5.81
N ASP A 239 17.83 -10.02 6.43
CA ASP A 239 17.85 -8.57 6.57
C ASP A 239 18.83 -8.12 7.68
N GLU A 240 19.74 -7.22 7.36
CA GLU A 240 20.70 -6.67 8.33
C GLU A 240 20.00 -5.99 9.51
N ASP A 241 18.90 -5.26 9.26
CA ASP A 241 18.15 -4.59 10.33
C ASP A 241 17.49 -5.61 11.26
N PHE A 242 17.05 -6.76 10.70
CA PHE A 242 16.55 -7.88 11.49
C PHE A 242 17.66 -8.49 12.36
N GLN A 243 18.83 -8.76 11.81
CA GLN A 243 19.96 -9.33 12.57
C GLN A 243 20.44 -8.39 13.69
N ILE A 244 20.49 -7.08 13.43
CA ILE A 244 20.79 -6.07 14.45
C ILE A 244 19.73 -6.10 15.56
N LEU A 245 18.45 -6.20 15.21
CA LEU A 245 17.36 -6.27 16.18
C LEU A 245 17.41 -7.55 17.00
N GLU A 246 17.69 -8.70 16.37
CA GLU A 246 17.84 -9.97 17.06
C GLU A 246 19.02 -9.93 18.03
N TYR A 247 20.16 -9.39 17.61
CA TYR A 247 21.32 -9.20 18.48
C TYR A 247 20.98 -8.32 19.70
N GLN A 248 20.26 -7.22 19.50
CA GLN A 248 19.79 -6.38 20.62
C GLN A 248 18.86 -7.15 21.57
N ALA A 249 17.95 -7.96 21.02
CA ALA A 249 17.07 -8.81 21.82
C ALA A 249 17.88 -9.83 22.64
N GLN A 250 18.87 -10.49 22.04
CA GLN A 250 19.77 -11.42 22.73
C GLN A 250 20.61 -10.74 23.83
N LYS A 251 20.97 -9.47 23.64
CA LYS A 251 21.69 -8.65 24.65
C LYS A 251 20.82 -8.13 25.79
N GLY A 252 19.51 -8.40 25.78
CA GLY A 252 18.62 -8.01 26.86
C GLY A 252 17.78 -6.77 26.59
N ASN A 253 17.76 -6.24 25.36
CA ASN A 253 16.88 -5.12 25.01
C ASN A 253 15.42 -5.60 24.98
N ALA A 254 14.61 -5.14 25.94
CA ALA A 254 13.24 -5.59 26.11
C ALA A 254 12.32 -5.20 24.92
N GLY A 255 12.51 -4.00 24.35
CA GLY A 255 11.77 -3.55 23.18
C GLY A 255 12.10 -4.34 21.92
N ALA A 256 13.35 -4.77 21.76
CA ALA A 256 13.75 -5.66 20.68
C ALA A 256 13.14 -7.05 20.85
N MET A 257 13.15 -7.62 22.07
CA MET A 257 12.47 -8.90 22.36
C MET A 257 10.97 -8.84 22.01
N TYR A 258 10.29 -7.74 22.37
CA TYR A 258 8.89 -7.54 21.98
C TYR A 258 8.69 -7.52 20.47
N LYS A 259 9.54 -6.80 19.72
CA LYS A 259 9.47 -6.77 18.25
C LYS A 259 9.73 -8.16 17.64
N MET A 260 10.70 -8.91 18.15
CA MET A 260 10.95 -10.30 17.72
C MET A 260 9.72 -11.18 17.94
N GLY A 261 9.08 -11.04 19.10
CA GLY A 261 7.81 -11.71 19.39
C GLY A 261 6.72 -11.36 18.37
N LEU A 262 6.55 -10.08 18.02
CA LEU A 262 5.59 -9.64 17.00
C LEU A 262 5.89 -10.25 15.62
N PHE A 263 7.16 -10.25 15.21
CA PHE A 263 7.55 -10.76 13.89
C PHE A 263 7.24 -12.25 13.75
N TYR A 264 7.56 -13.06 14.76
CA TYR A 264 7.21 -14.49 14.76
C TYR A 264 5.71 -14.73 14.98
N TYR A 265 5.01 -13.92 15.77
CA TYR A 265 3.59 -14.15 16.05
C TYR A 265 2.71 -13.93 14.81
N PHE A 266 2.92 -12.81 14.11
CA PHE A 266 2.11 -12.43 12.95
C PHE A 266 2.73 -12.88 11.62
N GLY A 267 4.01 -13.23 11.63
CA GLY A 267 4.76 -13.57 10.43
C GLY A 267 5.09 -12.32 9.59
N LEU A 268 5.78 -11.36 10.20
CA LEU A 268 6.13 -10.08 9.55
C LEU A 268 7.54 -10.12 8.96
N ARG A 269 7.84 -9.14 8.09
CA ARG A 269 9.16 -8.95 7.47
C ARG A 269 9.72 -10.18 6.74
N GLY A 270 8.88 -11.10 6.28
CA GLY A 270 9.32 -12.33 5.61
C GLY A 270 9.49 -13.55 6.54
N LEU A 271 9.34 -13.41 7.86
CA LEU A 271 9.44 -14.53 8.82
C LEU A 271 8.16 -15.36 8.87
N ARG A 272 8.25 -16.69 8.93
CA ARG A 272 7.06 -17.56 9.11
C ARG A 272 6.47 -17.41 10.51
N ARG A 273 5.15 -17.65 10.62
CA ARG A 273 4.48 -17.66 11.93
C ARG A 273 5.06 -18.78 12.78
N ASP A 274 5.51 -18.45 13.98
CA ASP A 274 6.00 -19.38 14.99
C ASP A 274 5.54 -18.90 16.36
N HIS A 275 4.35 -19.37 16.76
CA HIS A 275 3.75 -18.93 18.03
C HIS A 275 4.58 -19.37 19.25
N ALA A 276 5.31 -20.48 19.17
CA ALA A 276 6.15 -20.95 20.27
C ALA A 276 7.36 -20.02 20.47
N LYS A 277 8.09 -19.69 19.39
CA LYS A 277 9.16 -18.69 19.44
C LYS A 277 8.63 -17.33 19.87
N ALA A 278 7.48 -16.92 19.36
CA ALA A 278 6.86 -15.65 19.74
C ALA A 278 6.58 -15.58 21.25
N LEU A 279 5.96 -16.63 21.83
CA LEU A 279 5.70 -16.71 23.27
C LEU A 279 6.99 -16.64 24.08
N MET A 280 8.03 -17.38 23.66
CA MET A 280 9.33 -17.33 24.33
C MET A 280 9.89 -15.89 24.35
N TRP A 281 9.81 -15.16 23.23
CA TRP A 281 10.28 -13.78 23.16
C TRP A 281 9.44 -12.81 23.99
N PHE A 282 8.11 -12.96 23.99
CA PHE A 282 7.24 -12.14 24.83
C PHE A 282 7.50 -12.36 26.32
N LEU A 283 7.66 -13.61 26.77
CA LEU A 283 8.00 -13.91 28.17
C LEU A 283 9.36 -13.32 28.56
N LYS A 284 10.39 -13.46 27.72
CA LYS A 284 11.70 -12.82 27.95
C LYS A 284 11.59 -11.30 28.04
N ALA A 285 10.77 -10.68 27.20
CA ALA A 285 10.53 -9.24 27.23
C ALA A 285 9.84 -8.81 28.53
N VAL A 286 8.86 -9.59 29.00
CA VAL A 286 8.20 -9.38 30.31
C VAL A 286 9.20 -9.47 31.46
N ASP A 287 10.09 -10.46 31.46
CA ASP A 287 11.15 -10.61 32.48
C ASP A 287 12.11 -9.40 32.50
N LYS A 288 12.21 -8.66 31.39
CA LYS A 288 12.98 -7.43 31.26
C LYS A 288 12.16 -6.15 31.44
N GLY A 289 10.89 -6.27 31.86
CA GLY A 289 10.03 -5.15 32.18
C GLY A 289 9.39 -4.46 30.97
N GLU A 290 9.19 -5.16 29.84
CA GLU A 290 8.45 -4.63 28.70
C GLU A 290 6.94 -4.88 28.86
N PRO A 291 6.13 -3.85 29.19
CA PRO A 291 4.72 -4.04 29.48
C PRO A 291 3.91 -4.40 28.23
N ARG A 292 4.35 -4.03 27.00
CA ARG A 292 3.58 -4.31 25.77
C ARG A 292 3.46 -5.80 25.49
N SER A 293 4.42 -6.57 25.95
CA SER A 293 4.38 -8.04 25.90
C SER A 293 3.35 -8.62 26.87
N MET A 294 3.11 -7.98 28.03
CA MET A 294 2.07 -8.42 28.99
C MET A 294 0.68 -8.26 28.37
N GLU A 295 0.41 -7.11 27.74
CA GLU A 295 -0.85 -6.88 27.01
C GLU A 295 -1.09 -7.97 25.96
N LEU A 296 -0.09 -8.21 25.11
CA LEU A 296 -0.21 -9.18 24.02
C LEU A 296 -0.32 -10.63 24.53
N LEU A 297 0.36 -10.98 25.63
CA LEU A 297 0.15 -12.28 26.29
C LEU A 297 -1.28 -12.43 26.81
N GLY A 298 -1.86 -11.36 27.36
CA GLY A 298 -3.26 -11.32 27.77
C GLY A 298 -4.21 -11.67 26.62
N GLU A 299 -4.00 -11.02 25.47
CA GLU A 299 -4.72 -11.28 24.22
C GLU A 299 -4.53 -12.71 23.69
N ILE A 300 -3.29 -13.20 23.70
CA ILE A 300 -2.94 -14.56 23.27
C ILE A 300 -3.67 -15.60 24.12
N TYR A 301 -3.71 -15.44 25.44
CA TYR A 301 -4.46 -16.33 26.33
C TYR A 301 -5.98 -16.19 26.18
N ALA A 302 -6.50 -15.00 25.90
CA ALA A 302 -7.91 -14.79 25.63
C ALA A 302 -8.35 -15.48 24.32
N ARG A 303 -7.50 -15.44 23.30
CA ARG A 303 -7.75 -16.07 21.99
C ARG A 303 -7.50 -17.58 21.98
N GLY A 304 -6.43 -18.04 22.63
CA GLY A 304 -5.94 -19.42 22.53
C GLY A 304 -5.16 -19.70 21.24
N ALA A 305 -4.61 -18.69 20.58
CA ALA A 305 -3.78 -18.88 19.38
C ALA A 305 -2.33 -19.16 19.79
N GLY A 306 -1.91 -20.43 19.68
CA GLY A 306 -0.58 -20.89 20.08
C GLY A 306 -0.45 -21.30 21.56
N VAL A 307 -1.51 -21.15 22.35
CA VAL A 307 -1.63 -21.61 23.74
C VAL A 307 -3.05 -22.09 24.00
N GLU A 308 -3.25 -22.90 25.04
CA GLU A 308 -4.61 -23.19 25.51
C GLU A 308 -5.30 -21.91 26.02
N ARG A 309 -6.53 -21.69 25.57
CA ARG A 309 -7.32 -20.51 25.94
C ARG A 309 -7.56 -20.47 27.45
N ASN A 310 -7.24 -19.35 28.09
CA ASN A 310 -7.39 -19.17 29.52
C ASN A 310 -7.71 -17.70 29.87
N TYR A 311 -9.00 -17.41 30.09
CA TYR A 311 -9.47 -16.06 30.37
C TYR A 311 -9.01 -15.50 31.72
N THR A 312 -8.78 -16.36 32.72
CA THR A 312 -8.27 -15.94 34.02
C THR A 312 -6.83 -15.44 33.89
N LYS A 313 -5.96 -16.20 33.20
CA LYS A 313 -4.60 -15.75 32.88
C LYS A 313 -4.61 -14.51 31.99
N ALA A 314 -5.54 -14.43 31.03
CA ALA A 314 -5.69 -13.23 30.20
C ALA A 314 -5.95 -11.98 31.06
N LEU A 315 -6.90 -12.07 32.00
CA LEU A 315 -7.22 -10.98 32.90
C LEU A 315 -6.04 -10.62 33.82
N GLU A 316 -5.30 -11.61 34.32
CA GLU A 316 -4.07 -11.40 35.12
C GLU A 316 -3.03 -10.60 34.34
N TRP A 317 -2.70 -11.02 33.12
CA TRP A 317 -1.71 -10.34 32.28
C TRP A 317 -2.13 -8.91 31.91
N LEU A 318 -3.40 -8.71 31.52
CA LEU A 318 -3.93 -7.36 31.23
C LEU A 318 -3.96 -6.48 32.48
N SER A 319 -4.24 -7.05 33.65
CA SER A 319 -4.19 -6.33 34.93
C SER A 319 -2.76 -5.92 35.30
N LEU A 320 -1.76 -6.73 34.96
CA LEU A 320 -0.35 -6.37 35.14
C LEU A 320 0.07 -5.27 34.16
N ALA A 321 -0.32 -5.38 32.89
CA ALA A 321 -0.03 -4.39 31.86
C ALA A 321 -0.62 -3.01 32.22
N SER A 322 -1.88 -2.96 32.66
CA SER A 322 -2.53 -1.71 33.08
C SER A 322 -1.89 -1.07 34.31
N LYS A 323 -1.42 -1.87 35.28
CA LYS A 323 -0.65 -1.37 36.44
C LYS A 323 0.69 -0.74 36.03
N GLN A 324 1.25 -1.12 34.88
CA GLN A 324 2.45 -0.50 34.31
C GLN A 324 2.15 0.69 33.39
N GLY A 325 0.90 1.17 33.35
CA GLY A 325 0.51 2.36 32.58
C GLY A 325 0.19 2.09 31.10
N LEU A 326 -0.03 0.83 30.69
CA LEU A 326 -0.58 0.54 29.37
C LEU A 326 -2.10 0.65 29.38
N PHE A 327 -2.61 1.77 28.89
CA PHE A 327 -4.04 2.05 28.86
C PHE A 327 -4.82 1.17 27.87
N SER A 328 -4.19 0.69 26.80
CA SER A 328 -4.78 -0.28 25.87
C SER A 328 -5.13 -1.62 26.55
N ALA A 329 -4.48 -1.97 27.67
CA ALA A 329 -4.87 -3.15 28.45
C ALA A 329 -6.25 -2.98 29.13
N TYR A 330 -6.67 -1.75 29.45
CA TYR A 330 -8.04 -1.51 29.94
C TYR A 330 -9.08 -1.87 28.89
N ASN A 331 -8.77 -1.71 27.60
CA ASN A 331 -9.66 -2.14 26.53
C ASN A 331 -9.93 -3.65 26.59
N GLY A 332 -8.88 -4.47 26.69
CA GLY A 332 -9.02 -5.92 26.83
C GLY A 332 -9.77 -6.33 28.11
N MET A 333 -9.47 -5.68 29.24
CA MET A 333 -10.18 -5.91 30.49
C MET A 333 -11.67 -5.57 30.37
N GLY A 334 -12.00 -4.42 29.76
CA GLY A 334 -13.37 -4.00 29.52
C GLY A 334 -14.14 -5.06 28.73
N TYR A 335 -13.55 -5.60 27.66
CA TYR A 335 -14.13 -6.69 26.89
C TYR A 335 -14.41 -7.95 27.73
N LEU A 336 -13.43 -8.38 28.55
CA LEU A 336 -13.61 -9.53 29.45
C LEU A 336 -14.78 -9.31 30.42
N TYR A 337 -14.97 -8.09 30.93
CA TYR A 337 -16.12 -7.76 31.79
C TYR A 337 -17.46 -7.67 31.06
N VAL A 338 -17.50 -7.22 29.80
CA VAL A 338 -18.73 -7.25 28.97
C VAL A 338 -19.16 -8.69 28.73
N LYS A 339 -18.23 -9.56 28.31
CA LYS A 339 -18.55 -10.96 27.99
C LYS A 339 -18.68 -11.85 29.23
N GLY A 340 -18.12 -11.44 30.37
CA GLY A 340 -18.10 -12.25 31.59
C GLY A 340 -17.02 -13.33 31.56
N TYR A 341 -15.94 -13.11 30.82
CA TYR A 341 -14.84 -14.05 30.66
C TYR A 341 -13.78 -13.85 31.74
N GLY A 342 -13.41 -14.92 32.45
CA GLY A 342 -12.41 -14.86 33.53
C GLY A 342 -12.87 -14.06 34.76
N VAL A 343 -14.17 -13.74 34.86
CA VAL A 343 -14.79 -12.98 35.96
C VAL A 343 -16.06 -13.70 36.43
N GLU A 344 -16.46 -13.49 37.69
CA GLU A 344 -17.63 -14.18 38.27
C GLU A 344 -18.94 -13.90 37.55
N LYS A 345 -19.16 -12.64 37.13
CA LYS A 345 -20.37 -12.18 36.42
C LYS A 345 -20.02 -11.02 35.48
N LYS A 346 -20.82 -10.88 34.42
CA LYS A 346 -20.78 -9.71 33.53
C LYS A 346 -20.96 -8.42 34.34
N ASN A 347 -20.16 -7.39 34.04
CA ASN A 347 -20.25 -6.10 34.70
C ASN A 347 -20.03 -4.96 33.70
N TYR A 348 -21.14 -4.43 33.17
CA TYR A 348 -21.10 -3.38 32.16
C TYR A 348 -20.62 -2.02 32.71
N THR A 349 -20.86 -1.73 33.99
CA THR A 349 -20.38 -0.49 34.61
C THR A 349 -18.86 -0.47 34.66
N LYS A 350 -18.24 -1.56 35.14
CA LYS A 350 -16.77 -1.71 35.12
C LYS A 350 -16.21 -1.70 33.70
N ALA A 351 -16.89 -2.36 32.76
CA ALA A 351 -16.46 -2.36 31.37
C ALA A 351 -16.42 -0.93 30.80
N LYS A 352 -17.50 -0.16 31.01
CA LYS A 352 -17.57 1.25 30.61
C LYS A 352 -16.42 2.06 31.20
N GLU A 353 -16.18 1.95 32.52
CA GLU A 353 -15.09 2.67 33.19
C GLU A 353 -13.72 2.34 32.58
N TYR A 354 -13.48 1.07 32.21
CA TYR A 354 -12.23 0.67 31.56
C TYR A 354 -12.12 1.18 30.13
N PHE A 355 -13.19 1.13 29.34
CA PHE A 355 -13.17 1.68 27.99
C PHE A 355 -13.03 3.21 27.99
N GLU A 356 -13.64 3.92 28.96
CA GLU A 356 -13.43 5.36 29.18
C GLU A 356 -11.97 5.66 29.49
N ARG A 357 -11.33 4.91 30.40
CA ARG A 357 -9.90 5.10 30.68
C ARG A 357 -9.00 4.84 29.48
N ALA A 358 -9.33 3.84 28.65
CA ALA A 358 -8.59 3.57 27.43
C ALA A 358 -8.76 4.75 26.44
N ALA A 359 -10.00 5.17 26.18
CA ALA A 359 -10.34 6.27 25.28
C ALA A 359 -9.74 7.62 25.71
N ASP A 360 -9.79 7.96 27.00
CA ASP A 360 -9.22 9.18 27.57
C ASP A 360 -7.69 9.27 27.39
N ASN A 361 -7.04 8.14 27.09
CA ASN A 361 -5.60 8.04 26.81
C ASN A 361 -5.33 7.66 25.34
N GLU A 362 -6.21 8.09 24.44
CA GLU A 362 -6.06 7.99 22.97
C GLU A 362 -6.03 6.55 22.42
N ASP A 363 -6.51 5.56 23.18
CA ASP A 363 -6.66 4.19 22.68
C ASP A 363 -7.88 4.09 21.73
N ALA A 364 -7.60 3.75 20.46
CA ALA A 364 -8.63 3.61 19.43
C ALA A 364 -9.64 2.50 19.76
N GLY A 365 -9.18 1.41 20.39
CA GLY A 365 -10.00 0.28 20.80
C GLY A 365 -11.01 0.66 21.90
N GLY A 366 -10.59 1.48 22.86
CA GLY A 366 -11.45 2.08 23.88
C GLY A 366 -12.58 2.90 23.28
N HIS A 367 -12.26 3.81 22.35
CA HIS A 367 -13.28 4.57 21.61
C HIS A 367 -14.23 3.65 20.84
N TYR A 368 -13.71 2.66 20.11
CA TYR A 368 -14.54 1.69 19.39
C TYR A 368 -15.53 0.98 20.33
N ASN A 369 -15.05 0.42 21.44
CA ASN A 369 -15.89 -0.35 22.35
C ASN A 369 -16.92 0.53 23.10
N LEU A 370 -16.58 1.78 23.45
CA LEU A 370 -17.57 2.76 23.91
C LEU A 370 -18.63 3.01 22.86
N GLY A 371 -18.23 3.15 21.59
CA GLY A 371 -19.13 3.31 20.47
C GLY A 371 -20.14 2.16 20.38
N VAL A 372 -19.67 0.91 20.51
CA VAL A 372 -20.53 -0.28 20.54
C VAL A 372 -21.48 -0.26 21.74
N MET A 373 -21.02 0.13 22.95
CA MET A 373 -21.88 0.24 24.13
C MET A 373 -23.02 1.24 23.90
N TYR A 374 -22.72 2.43 23.38
CA TYR A 374 -23.72 3.47 23.09
C TYR A 374 -24.64 3.09 21.93
N LEU A 375 -24.14 2.42 20.89
CA LEU A 375 -24.94 2.00 19.75
C LEU A 375 -26.01 0.98 20.17
N LYS A 376 -25.64 0.04 21.06
CA LYS A 376 -26.52 -1.04 21.52
C LYS A 376 -27.29 -0.73 22.79
N GLY A 377 -26.85 0.25 23.58
CA GLY A 377 -27.39 0.51 24.91
C GLY A 377 -26.97 -0.52 25.98
N ILE A 378 -25.77 -1.09 25.85
CA ILE A 378 -25.23 -2.07 26.80
C ILE A 378 -24.66 -1.34 28.00
N GLY A 379 -25.32 -1.40 29.16
CA GLY A 379 -24.88 -0.71 30.38
C GLY A 379 -24.94 0.82 30.32
N VAL A 380 -25.41 1.40 29.22
CA VAL A 380 -25.60 2.83 28.99
C VAL A 380 -26.91 3.08 28.25
N LYS A 381 -27.43 4.30 28.31
CA LYS A 381 -28.56 4.70 27.45
C LYS A 381 -28.09 4.72 26.00
N LYS A 382 -28.85 4.08 25.11
CA LYS A 382 -28.56 4.06 23.67
C LYS A 382 -28.47 5.49 23.12
N ASP A 383 -27.36 5.79 22.44
CA ASP A 383 -27.09 7.09 21.80
C ASP A 383 -26.24 6.88 20.53
N VAL A 384 -26.90 6.92 19.37
CA VAL A 384 -26.25 6.68 18.07
C VAL A 384 -25.29 7.83 17.70
N LYS A 385 -25.53 9.06 18.19
CA LYS A 385 -24.68 10.21 17.87
C LYS A 385 -23.34 10.11 18.59
N ILE A 386 -23.36 9.74 19.87
CA ILE A 386 -22.14 9.47 20.62
C ILE A 386 -21.41 8.28 20.00
N ALA A 387 -22.13 7.20 19.67
CA ALA A 387 -21.53 6.04 19.02
C ALA A 387 -20.81 6.39 17.71
N CYS A 388 -21.46 7.18 16.84
CA CYS A 388 -20.86 7.65 15.59
C CYS A 388 -19.56 8.43 15.82
N LYS A 389 -19.57 9.38 16.76
CA LYS A 389 -18.37 10.16 17.11
C LYS A 389 -17.24 9.26 17.59
N CYS A 390 -17.54 8.31 18.48
CA CYS A 390 -16.57 7.33 18.95
C CYS A 390 -15.97 6.50 17.80
N PHE A 391 -16.79 6.03 16.86
CA PHE A 391 -16.29 5.28 15.71
C PHE A 391 -15.45 6.13 14.75
N ILE A 392 -15.79 7.40 14.51
CA ILE A 392 -14.96 8.29 13.68
C ILE A 392 -13.58 8.50 14.30
N VAL A 393 -13.52 8.74 15.62
CA VAL A 393 -12.24 8.89 16.33
C VAL A 393 -11.41 7.61 16.22
N ALA A 394 -12.01 6.45 16.47
CA ALA A 394 -11.34 5.16 16.35
C ALA A 394 -10.88 4.86 14.91
N ALA A 395 -11.69 5.18 13.90
CA ALA A 395 -11.36 4.99 12.49
C ALA A 395 -10.21 5.88 12.04
N ASN A 396 -10.19 7.15 12.45
CA ASN A 396 -9.10 8.09 12.17
C ASN A 396 -7.79 7.71 12.88
N ALA A 397 -7.89 6.98 14.00
CA ALA A 397 -6.76 6.35 14.67
C ALA A 397 -6.36 4.99 14.04
N GLY A 398 -7.04 4.53 13.00
CA GLY A 398 -6.70 3.35 12.21
C GLY A 398 -7.38 2.04 12.60
N GLN A 399 -8.40 2.06 13.50
CA GLN A 399 -9.09 0.84 13.95
C GLN A 399 -9.99 0.24 12.85
N PRO A 400 -9.70 -0.97 12.30
CA PRO A 400 -10.50 -1.59 11.24
C PRO A 400 -11.94 -1.90 11.64
N LYS A 401 -12.17 -2.31 12.90
CA LYS A 401 -13.51 -2.58 13.41
C LYS A 401 -14.40 -1.32 13.40
N ALA A 402 -13.81 -0.13 13.56
CA ALA A 402 -14.54 1.12 13.48
C ALA A 402 -14.98 1.43 12.04
N PHE A 403 -14.13 1.16 11.04
CA PHE A 403 -14.54 1.24 9.62
C PHE A 403 -15.69 0.30 9.30
N TYR A 404 -15.69 -0.93 9.84
CA TYR A 404 -16.80 -1.88 9.68
C TYR A 404 -18.12 -1.33 10.24
N GLN A 405 -18.10 -0.76 11.46
CA GLN A 405 -19.31 -0.19 12.06
C GLN A 405 -19.79 1.06 11.30
N LEU A 406 -18.89 1.94 10.87
CA LEU A 406 -19.23 3.10 10.03
C LEU A 406 -19.80 2.67 8.68
N ALA A 407 -19.25 1.63 8.06
CA ALA A 407 -19.77 1.05 6.83
C ALA A 407 -21.22 0.53 7.03
N LYS A 408 -21.48 -0.16 8.16
CA LYS A 408 -22.83 -0.62 8.53
C LYS A 408 -23.79 0.55 8.75
N MET A 409 -23.34 1.64 9.37
CA MET A 409 -24.13 2.87 9.55
C MET A 409 -24.47 3.52 8.21
N PHE A 410 -23.51 3.65 7.28
CA PHE A 410 -23.76 4.16 5.93
C PHE A 410 -24.63 3.23 5.08
N HIS A 411 -24.50 1.92 5.24
CA HIS A 411 -25.28 0.92 4.52
C HIS A 411 -26.76 0.95 4.95
N THR A 412 -27.00 1.00 6.27
CA THR A 412 -28.35 0.96 6.85
C THR A 412 -29.02 2.32 6.95
N GLY A 413 -28.25 3.42 7.00
CA GLY A 413 -28.78 4.77 7.23
C GLY A 413 -29.13 5.05 8.70
N VAL A 414 -28.52 4.32 9.64
CA VAL A 414 -28.68 4.52 11.09
C VAL A 414 -27.62 5.52 11.57
N GLY A 415 -28.06 6.67 12.07
CA GLY A 415 -27.19 7.77 12.54
C GLY A 415 -26.55 8.60 11.41
N LEU A 416 -26.18 7.96 10.30
CA LEU A 416 -25.64 8.57 9.09
C LEU A 416 -26.66 8.50 7.95
N LYS A 417 -26.56 9.39 6.95
CA LYS A 417 -27.34 9.26 5.72
C LYS A 417 -26.86 8.03 4.95
N LYS A 418 -27.81 7.29 4.35
CA LYS A 418 -27.50 6.09 3.58
C LYS A 418 -26.60 6.45 2.39
N ASN A 419 -25.42 5.85 2.31
CA ASN A 419 -24.43 6.09 1.25
C ASN A 419 -23.75 4.75 0.89
N LEU A 420 -24.27 4.09 -0.15
CA LEU A 420 -23.77 2.77 -0.58
C LEU A 420 -22.34 2.82 -1.13
N PRO A 421 -21.92 3.82 -1.95
CA PRO A 421 -20.54 3.96 -2.35
C PRO A 421 -19.56 4.04 -1.16
N MET A 422 -19.87 4.90 -0.18
CA MET A 422 -19.03 5.05 1.02
C MET A 422 -19.01 3.76 1.85
N ALA A 423 -20.16 3.12 2.06
CA ALA A 423 -20.24 1.84 2.77
C ALA A 423 -19.41 0.76 2.08
N THR A 424 -19.49 0.68 0.74
CA THR A 424 -18.73 -0.28 -0.07
C THR A 424 -17.22 -0.06 0.09
N ALA A 425 -16.75 1.19 0.01
CA ALA A 425 -15.34 1.52 0.18
C ALA A 425 -14.82 1.16 1.58
N LEU A 426 -15.59 1.47 2.63
CA LEU A 426 -15.23 1.15 4.01
C LEU A 426 -15.27 -0.36 4.29
N TYR A 427 -16.26 -1.09 3.78
CA TYR A 427 -16.28 -2.55 3.90
C TYR A 427 -15.13 -3.20 3.13
N LYS A 428 -14.84 -2.74 1.91
CA LYS A 428 -13.70 -3.22 1.13
C LYS A 428 -12.38 -3.07 1.89
N LEU A 429 -12.16 -1.89 2.49
CA LEU A 429 -10.98 -1.62 3.32
C LEU A 429 -10.81 -2.66 4.45
N VAL A 430 -11.92 -3.11 5.05
CA VAL A 430 -11.89 -4.14 6.10
C VAL A 430 -11.73 -5.54 5.51
N ALA A 431 -12.46 -5.87 4.45
CA ALA A 431 -12.41 -7.15 3.75
C ALA A 431 -11.00 -7.45 3.21
N GLU A 432 -10.26 -6.46 2.71
CA GLU A 432 -8.88 -6.64 2.25
C GLU A 432 -7.91 -7.09 3.35
N ARG A 433 -8.28 -6.98 4.62
CA ARG A 433 -7.50 -7.49 5.77
C ARG A 433 -7.87 -8.92 6.18
N GLY A 434 -8.78 -9.57 5.46
CA GLY A 434 -9.18 -10.95 5.70
C GLY A 434 -8.06 -11.98 5.45
N PRO A 435 -8.30 -13.27 5.75
CA PRO A 435 -7.30 -14.33 5.63
C PRO A 435 -6.66 -14.49 4.23
N TRP A 436 -7.42 -14.21 3.18
CA TRP A 436 -6.97 -14.26 1.78
C TRP A 436 -5.86 -13.24 1.46
N SER A 437 -5.64 -12.24 2.30
CA SER A 437 -4.53 -11.28 2.17
C SER A 437 -3.14 -11.92 2.27
N SER A 438 -3.06 -13.12 2.85
CA SER A 438 -1.82 -13.91 3.02
C SER A 438 -1.08 -14.20 1.70
N LEU A 439 -1.79 -14.23 0.56
CA LEU A 439 -1.19 -14.37 -0.77
C LEU A 439 -0.12 -13.30 -1.05
N SER A 440 -0.29 -12.07 -0.55
CA SER A 440 0.63 -10.94 -0.82
C SER A 440 2.02 -11.22 -0.31
N ARG A 441 2.08 -11.84 0.86
CA ARG A 441 3.31 -12.20 1.53
C ARG A 441 4.06 -13.28 0.75
N TRP A 442 3.38 -14.33 0.27
CA TRP A 442 4.03 -15.39 -0.51
C TRP A 442 4.43 -14.90 -1.91
N ALA A 443 3.66 -13.98 -2.50
CA ALA A 443 4.02 -13.32 -3.75
C ALA A 443 5.33 -12.53 -3.61
N LEU A 444 5.45 -11.74 -2.54
CA LEU A 444 6.66 -10.99 -2.21
C LEU A 444 7.84 -11.90 -1.89
N GLU A 445 7.63 -12.94 -1.09
CA GLU A 445 8.68 -13.92 -0.77
C GLU A 445 9.22 -14.60 -2.04
N SER A 446 8.33 -14.99 -2.95
CA SER A 446 8.71 -15.61 -4.23
C SER A 446 9.51 -14.63 -5.08
N TYR A 447 9.10 -13.36 -5.13
CA TYR A 447 9.82 -12.30 -5.85
C TYR A 447 11.25 -12.12 -5.31
N LEU A 448 11.40 -12.03 -3.97
CA LEU A 448 12.70 -11.85 -3.32
C LEU A 448 13.66 -13.03 -3.54
N LYS A 449 13.12 -14.25 -3.65
CA LYS A 449 13.90 -15.46 -3.98
C LYS A 449 14.26 -15.58 -5.46
N GLY A 450 13.76 -14.66 -6.31
CA GLY A 450 13.96 -14.67 -7.76
C GLY A 450 13.00 -15.57 -8.52
N ASP A 451 11.99 -16.14 -7.85
CA ASP A 451 10.93 -16.93 -8.47
C ASP A 451 9.81 -16.00 -8.98
N VAL A 452 10.14 -15.31 -10.07
CA VAL A 452 9.29 -14.25 -10.62
C VAL A 452 8.00 -14.81 -11.23
N GLY A 453 8.02 -16.03 -11.77
CA GLY A 453 6.83 -16.68 -12.33
C GLY A 453 5.79 -17.02 -11.26
N LYS A 454 6.22 -17.60 -10.14
CA LYS A 454 5.34 -17.81 -8.97
C LYS A 454 4.85 -16.49 -8.39
N ALA A 455 5.73 -15.49 -8.28
CA ALA A 455 5.35 -14.15 -7.80
C ALA A 455 4.27 -13.52 -8.69
N PHE A 456 4.42 -13.62 -10.02
CA PHE A 456 3.46 -13.12 -10.99
C PHE A 456 2.10 -13.81 -10.86
N LEU A 457 2.07 -15.15 -10.75
CA LEU A 457 0.84 -15.90 -10.53
C LEU A 457 0.09 -15.43 -9.27
N LEU A 458 0.82 -15.32 -8.15
CA LEU A 458 0.22 -14.94 -6.86
C LEU A 458 -0.25 -13.48 -6.85
N TYR A 459 0.53 -12.55 -7.40
CA TYR A 459 0.08 -11.16 -7.54
C TYR A 459 -1.09 -11.04 -8.52
N SER A 460 -1.11 -11.80 -9.62
CA SER A 460 -2.24 -11.81 -10.55
C SER A 460 -3.52 -12.31 -9.89
N ARG A 461 -3.41 -13.36 -9.06
CA ARG A 461 -4.56 -13.85 -8.28
C ARG A 461 -5.08 -12.77 -7.35
N MET A 462 -4.22 -12.06 -6.63
CA MET A 462 -4.66 -10.96 -5.77
C MET A 462 -5.18 -9.74 -6.54
N ALA A 463 -4.61 -9.46 -7.71
CA ALA A 463 -5.03 -8.36 -8.56
C ALA A 463 -6.49 -8.52 -9.00
N GLU A 464 -6.91 -9.75 -9.28
CA GLU A 464 -8.30 -10.12 -9.54
C GLU A 464 -9.23 -9.85 -8.35
N LEU A 465 -8.76 -10.09 -7.12
CA LEU A 465 -9.53 -9.84 -5.89
C LEU A 465 -9.71 -8.34 -5.62
N GLY A 466 -9.07 -7.47 -6.39
CA GLY A 466 -9.19 -6.02 -6.30
C GLY A 466 -8.08 -5.31 -5.54
N TYR A 467 -7.02 -6.01 -5.11
CA TYR A 467 -5.90 -5.38 -4.41
C TYR A 467 -5.08 -4.50 -5.36
N GLU A 468 -5.12 -3.18 -5.14
CA GLU A 468 -4.38 -2.19 -5.95
C GLU A 468 -2.87 -2.50 -6.03
N ILE A 469 -2.23 -2.75 -4.87
CA ILE A 469 -0.79 -3.00 -4.83
C ILE A 469 -0.44 -4.26 -5.63
N ALA A 470 -1.28 -5.30 -5.57
CA ALA A 470 -1.08 -6.51 -6.36
C ALA A 470 -1.24 -6.27 -7.87
N GLN A 471 -2.19 -5.42 -8.29
CA GLN A 471 -2.35 -5.02 -9.69
C GLN A 471 -1.08 -4.32 -10.19
N SER A 472 -0.58 -3.35 -9.44
CA SER A 472 0.65 -2.62 -9.79
C SER A 472 1.89 -3.52 -9.80
N ASN A 473 2.02 -4.44 -8.83
CA ASN A 473 3.14 -5.38 -8.76
C ASN A 473 3.11 -6.39 -9.92
N ALA A 474 1.93 -6.92 -10.26
CA ALA A 474 1.76 -7.81 -11.41
C ALA A 474 2.07 -7.09 -12.74
N ALA A 475 1.61 -5.83 -12.89
CA ALA A 475 1.90 -5.01 -14.06
C ALA A 475 3.41 -4.74 -14.21
N TRP A 476 4.05 -4.34 -13.11
CA TRP A 476 5.50 -4.12 -13.06
C TRP A 476 6.30 -5.37 -13.42
N ILE A 477 5.90 -6.54 -12.92
CA ILE A 477 6.56 -7.80 -13.25
C ILE A 477 6.46 -8.10 -14.76
N LEU A 478 5.28 -7.90 -15.35
CA LEU A 478 5.08 -8.06 -16.79
C LEU A 478 5.97 -7.10 -17.60
N ASP A 479 6.07 -5.84 -17.21
CA ASP A 479 6.89 -4.86 -17.93
C ASP A 479 8.40 -5.12 -17.79
N LYS A 480 8.88 -5.39 -16.57
CA LYS A 480 10.30 -5.54 -16.26
C LYS A 480 10.91 -6.85 -16.76
N TYR A 481 10.16 -7.94 -16.72
CA TYR A 481 10.71 -9.29 -16.96
C TYR A 481 10.09 -9.98 -18.18
N GLY A 482 9.62 -9.20 -19.17
CA GLY A 482 8.90 -9.75 -20.32
C GLY A 482 9.60 -10.85 -21.12
N GLU A 483 10.94 -10.85 -21.14
CA GLU A 483 11.75 -11.86 -21.82
C GLU A 483 11.84 -13.20 -21.07
N ARG A 484 11.49 -13.21 -19.77
CA ARG A 484 11.43 -14.45 -18.96
C ARG A 484 10.02 -15.01 -19.03
N SER A 485 9.90 -16.26 -19.47
CA SER A 485 8.66 -17.02 -19.70
C SER A 485 7.69 -17.04 -18.50
N MET A 486 6.91 -15.97 -18.30
CA MET A 486 5.97 -15.85 -17.16
C MET A 486 4.54 -15.53 -17.57
N CYS A 487 4.36 -14.80 -18.67
CA CYS A 487 3.04 -14.53 -19.19
C CYS A 487 2.62 -15.73 -20.03
N MET A 488 1.56 -16.39 -19.60
CA MET A 488 0.97 -17.55 -20.24
C MET A 488 -0.33 -17.10 -20.93
N GLY A 489 -0.39 -17.24 -22.25
CA GLY A 489 -1.56 -17.02 -23.12
C GLY A 489 -2.23 -18.33 -23.52
N GLU A 490 -3.18 -18.28 -24.46
CA GLU A 490 -3.97 -19.46 -24.89
C GLU A 490 -3.12 -20.55 -25.56
N SER A 491 -2.12 -20.17 -26.35
CA SER A 491 -1.31 -21.09 -27.15
C SER A 491 0.11 -21.30 -26.61
N GLY A 492 0.38 -20.88 -25.37
CA GLY A 492 1.72 -20.94 -24.77
C GLY A 492 2.10 -19.63 -24.08
N LEU A 493 3.31 -19.13 -24.34
CA LEU A 493 3.76 -17.86 -23.77
C LEU A 493 3.13 -16.69 -24.53
N CYS A 494 2.79 -15.63 -23.80
CA CYS A 494 2.21 -14.42 -24.38
C CYS A 494 3.17 -13.79 -25.39
N THR A 495 2.60 -13.17 -26.42
CA THR A 495 3.35 -12.23 -27.26
C THR A 495 3.68 -10.95 -26.47
N ASP A 496 4.69 -10.19 -26.91
CA ASP A 496 5.01 -8.89 -26.29
C ASP A 496 3.81 -7.93 -26.30
N ALA A 497 3.05 -7.90 -27.39
CA ALA A 497 1.86 -7.07 -27.50
C ALA A 497 0.80 -7.47 -26.46
N GLU A 498 0.57 -8.78 -26.29
CA GLU A 498 -0.38 -9.29 -25.31
C GLU A 498 0.08 -9.03 -23.87
N ARG A 499 1.36 -9.25 -23.59
CA ARG A 499 1.98 -8.96 -22.29
C ARG A 499 1.80 -7.49 -21.90
N HIS A 500 2.12 -6.57 -22.80
CA HIS A 500 1.95 -5.13 -22.56
C HIS A 500 0.49 -4.74 -22.44
N GLN A 501 -0.41 -5.32 -23.24
CA GLN A 501 -1.85 -5.09 -23.08
C GLN A 501 -2.35 -5.51 -21.69
N ARG A 502 -1.86 -6.64 -21.16
CA ARG A 502 -2.17 -7.11 -19.80
C ARG A 502 -1.59 -6.17 -18.75
N ALA A 503 -0.33 -5.76 -18.89
CA ALA A 503 0.32 -4.80 -17.99
C ALA A 503 -0.45 -3.47 -17.94
N HIS A 504 -0.80 -2.89 -19.11
CA HIS A 504 -1.59 -1.66 -19.19
C HIS A 504 -2.97 -1.83 -18.53
N SER A 505 -3.63 -2.96 -18.73
CA SER A 505 -4.92 -3.25 -18.08
C SER A 505 -4.81 -3.28 -16.56
N LEU A 506 -3.69 -3.78 -16.02
CA LEU A 506 -3.45 -3.85 -14.57
C LEU A 506 -3.04 -2.48 -14.01
N TRP A 507 -2.19 -1.72 -14.71
CA TRP A 507 -1.88 -0.34 -14.36
C TRP A 507 -3.16 0.52 -14.33
N TRP A 508 -4.03 0.37 -15.32
CA TRP A 508 -5.27 1.14 -15.37
C TRP A 508 -6.16 0.83 -14.15
N GLN A 509 -6.32 -0.45 -13.80
CA GLN A 509 -7.05 -0.86 -12.60
C GLN A 509 -6.42 -0.29 -11.33
N ALA A 510 -5.10 -0.29 -11.20
CA ALA A 510 -4.43 0.30 -10.06
C ALA A 510 -4.68 1.82 -9.98
N SER A 511 -4.68 2.50 -11.13
CA SER A 511 -4.94 3.95 -11.18
C SER A 511 -6.37 4.32 -10.78
N GLU A 512 -7.37 3.52 -11.16
CA GLU A 512 -8.77 3.71 -10.75
C GLU A 512 -8.94 3.64 -9.22
N GLN A 513 -8.01 2.99 -8.53
CA GLN A 513 -7.99 2.85 -7.08
C GLN A 513 -7.13 3.90 -6.35
N GLY A 514 -6.61 4.89 -7.09
CA GLY A 514 -5.84 6.01 -6.53
C GLY A 514 -4.33 5.87 -6.63
N ASN A 515 -3.80 4.93 -7.43
CA ASN A 515 -2.37 4.89 -7.72
C ASN A 515 -1.97 5.96 -8.75
N GLU A 516 -1.45 7.08 -8.24
CA GLU A 516 -1.03 8.23 -9.05
C GLU A 516 0.08 7.91 -10.05
N HIS A 517 0.96 6.96 -9.75
CA HIS A 517 2.05 6.55 -10.62
C HIS A 517 1.57 5.65 -11.76
N ALA A 518 0.57 4.82 -11.51
CA ALA A 518 0.05 3.90 -12.52
C ALA A 518 -0.52 4.64 -13.74
N ALA A 519 -1.30 5.71 -13.52
CA ALA A 519 -1.83 6.54 -14.59
C ALA A 519 -0.72 7.25 -15.39
N LEU A 520 0.33 7.71 -14.70
CA LEU A 520 1.50 8.31 -15.34
C LEU A 520 2.21 7.29 -16.26
N LEU A 521 2.45 6.06 -15.79
CA LEU A 521 3.11 5.02 -16.58
C LEU A 521 2.32 4.64 -17.83
N ILE A 522 0.99 4.64 -17.76
CA ILE A 522 0.13 4.41 -18.94
C ILE A 522 0.27 5.56 -19.94
N GLY A 523 0.29 6.79 -19.45
CA GLY A 523 0.54 7.97 -20.28
C GLY A 523 1.89 7.88 -20.98
N ASP A 524 2.95 7.52 -20.25
CA ASP A 524 4.28 7.31 -20.82
C ASP A 524 4.27 6.18 -21.87
N ALA A 525 3.55 5.09 -21.61
CA ALA A 525 3.46 3.98 -22.53
C ALA A 525 2.82 4.38 -23.87
N TYR A 526 1.72 5.12 -23.84
CA TYR A 526 1.09 5.65 -25.06
C TYR A 526 1.93 6.74 -25.74
N TYR A 527 2.58 7.59 -24.96
CA TYR A 527 3.39 8.70 -25.47
C TYR A 527 4.64 8.20 -26.21
N TYR A 528 5.33 7.20 -25.65
CA TYR A 528 6.54 6.61 -26.24
C TYR A 528 6.25 5.41 -27.16
N GLY A 529 5.03 4.88 -27.16
CA GLY A 529 4.69 3.65 -27.88
C GLY A 529 5.34 2.40 -27.27
N ARG A 530 5.50 2.35 -25.93
CA ARG A 530 6.02 1.17 -25.23
C ARG A 530 4.93 0.12 -25.14
N GLY A 531 5.07 -0.97 -25.89
CA GLY A 531 4.09 -2.05 -25.87
C GLY A 531 2.74 -1.74 -26.50
N THR A 532 2.61 -0.58 -27.13
CA THR A 532 1.40 -0.15 -27.84
C THR A 532 1.78 0.81 -28.97
N VAL A 533 0.84 1.06 -29.88
CA VAL A 533 1.04 2.08 -30.91
C VAL A 533 1.07 3.44 -30.25
N ARG A 534 2.03 4.28 -30.64
CA ARG A 534 2.12 5.65 -30.14
C ARG A 534 0.82 6.40 -30.38
N ASP A 535 0.25 6.95 -29.32
CA ASP A 535 -1.05 7.61 -29.33
C ASP A 535 -1.04 8.78 -28.34
N TYR A 536 -0.83 9.99 -28.85
CA TYR A 536 -0.71 11.18 -28.02
C TYR A 536 -2.04 11.58 -27.37
N GLU A 537 -3.19 11.26 -27.96
CA GLU A 537 -4.50 11.59 -27.39
C GLU A 537 -4.75 10.72 -26.15
N ARG A 538 -4.53 9.41 -26.26
CA ARG A 538 -4.63 8.49 -25.11
C ARG A 538 -3.59 8.77 -24.03
N ALA A 539 -2.39 9.20 -24.41
CA ALA A 539 -1.39 9.66 -23.45
C ALA A 539 -1.90 10.87 -22.65
N ALA A 540 -2.51 11.86 -23.32
CA ALA A 540 -3.08 13.04 -22.67
C ALA A 540 -4.21 12.66 -21.69
N GLU A 541 -5.10 11.74 -22.08
CA GLU A 541 -6.18 11.25 -21.20
C GLU A 541 -5.63 10.64 -19.91
N ALA A 542 -4.62 9.77 -20.03
CA ALA A 542 -3.97 9.15 -18.89
C ALA A 542 -3.26 10.17 -17.99
N TYR A 543 -2.56 11.16 -18.57
CA TYR A 543 -1.95 12.23 -17.78
C TYR A 543 -2.97 13.16 -17.12
N ILE A 544 -4.11 13.44 -17.75
CA ILE A 544 -5.21 14.18 -17.13
C ILE A 544 -5.77 13.40 -15.94
N HIS A 545 -5.89 12.08 -16.07
CA HIS A 545 -6.31 11.22 -14.96
C HIS A 545 -5.28 11.28 -13.81
N ALA A 546 -3.98 11.11 -14.10
CA ALA A 546 -2.89 11.24 -13.12
C ALA A 546 -2.83 12.62 -12.45
N LYS A 547 -3.07 13.69 -13.22
CA LYS A 547 -3.19 15.07 -12.70
C LYS A 547 -4.34 15.20 -11.70
N SER A 548 -5.48 14.52 -11.93
CA SER A 548 -6.61 14.57 -10.99
C SER A 548 -6.24 13.97 -9.62
N GLN A 549 -5.23 13.11 -9.60
CA GLN A 549 -4.61 12.53 -8.40
C GLN A 549 -3.42 13.35 -7.87
N SER A 550 -3.25 14.60 -8.34
CA SER A 550 -2.16 15.51 -7.94
C SER A 550 -0.75 15.01 -8.29
N ASN A 551 -0.57 14.31 -9.42
CA ASN A 551 0.76 13.88 -9.86
C ASN A 551 1.52 15.03 -10.57
N ALA A 552 2.64 15.48 -9.99
CA ALA A 552 3.44 16.59 -10.52
C ALA A 552 4.09 16.30 -11.88
N GLN A 553 4.59 15.08 -12.09
CA GLN A 553 5.19 14.67 -13.37
C GLN A 553 4.16 14.66 -14.49
N ALA A 554 2.93 14.21 -14.23
CA ALA A 554 1.86 14.25 -15.21
C ALA A 554 1.46 15.68 -15.58
N MET A 555 1.43 16.60 -14.60
CA MET A 555 1.24 18.03 -14.86
C MET A 555 2.36 18.58 -15.75
N PHE A 556 3.62 18.24 -15.46
CA PHE A 556 4.75 18.63 -16.31
C PHE A 556 4.61 18.09 -17.74
N ASN A 557 4.27 16.80 -17.88
CA ASN A 557 4.08 16.15 -19.19
C ASN A 557 2.94 16.80 -19.98
N LEU A 558 1.82 17.16 -19.35
CA LEU A 558 0.73 17.92 -20.00
C LEU A 558 1.20 19.30 -20.45
N GLY A 559 2.03 19.97 -19.65
CA GLY A 559 2.65 21.24 -20.03
C GLY A 559 3.49 21.09 -21.29
N TYR A 560 4.33 20.05 -21.34
CA TYR A 560 5.16 19.71 -22.51
C TYR A 560 4.32 19.40 -23.76
N MET A 561 3.22 18.66 -23.62
CA MET A 561 2.34 18.33 -24.73
C MET A 561 1.65 19.58 -25.31
N HIS A 562 1.23 20.52 -24.47
CA HIS A 562 0.71 21.82 -24.92
C HIS A 562 1.78 22.73 -25.53
N GLU A 563 3.02 22.68 -25.02
CA GLU A 563 4.15 23.43 -25.59
C GLU A 563 4.45 22.96 -27.02
N HIS A 564 4.28 21.68 -27.33
CA HIS A 564 4.62 21.10 -28.64
C HIS A 564 3.42 20.75 -29.53
N GLY A 565 2.19 20.96 -29.06
CA GLY A 565 0.97 20.62 -29.81
C GLY A 565 0.80 19.11 -30.07
N GLN A 566 1.27 18.25 -29.17
CA GLN A 566 1.27 16.79 -29.34
C GLN A 566 0.02 16.17 -28.69
N GLY A 567 -0.96 15.74 -29.51
CA GLY A 567 -2.24 15.19 -29.03
C GLY A 567 -3.13 16.19 -28.29
N LEU A 568 -2.63 17.40 -28.04
CA LEU A 568 -3.33 18.52 -27.43
C LEU A 568 -3.10 19.78 -28.26
N PRO A 569 -4.03 20.75 -28.24
CA PRO A 569 -3.82 22.03 -28.91
C PRO A 569 -2.56 22.74 -28.40
N PHE A 570 -1.80 23.32 -29.34
CA PHE A 570 -0.65 24.17 -29.02
C PHE A 570 -1.10 25.40 -28.22
N ASP A 571 -0.68 25.50 -26.96
CA ASP A 571 -1.06 26.59 -26.05
C ASP A 571 0.03 26.84 -24.99
N LEU A 572 0.83 27.88 -25.23
CA LEU A 572 1.93 28.26 -24.32
C LEU A 572 1.45 28.81 -22.97
N HIS A 573 0.24 29.38 -22.90
CA HIS A 573 -0.31 29.88 -21.63
C HIS A 573 -0.73 28.72 -20.74
N LEU A 574 -1.38 27.72 -21.33
CA LEU A 574 -1.77 26.51 -20.62
C LEU A 574 -0.55 25.66 -20.25
N ALA A 575 0.46 25.58 -21.12
CA ALA A 575 1.74 24.95 -20.82
C ALA A 575 2.40 25.57 -19.57
N LYS A 576 2.53 26.90 -19.54
CA LYS A 576 3.06 27.62 -18.36
C LYS A 576 2.27 27.29 -17.10
N ARG A 577 0.93 27.31 -17.16
CA ARG A 577 0.08 27.01 -16.01
C ARG A 577 0.35 25.60 -15.47
N TYR A 578 0.51 24.63 -16.36
CA TYR A 578 0.82 23.26 -15.96
C TYR A 578 2.20 23.11 -15.30
N TYR A 579 3.22 23.82 -15.80
CA TYR A 579 4.53 23.86 -15.15
C TYR A 579 4.47 24.53 -13.76
N ASP A 580 3.73 25.63 -13.64
CA ASP A 580 3.53 26.30 -12.35
C ASP A 580 2.83 25.35 -11.35
N GLN A 581 1.79 24.62 -11.80
CA GLN A 581 1.10 23.61 -10.98
C GLN A 581 2.01 22.46 -10.55
N ALA A 582 2.85 21.94 -11.44
CA ALA A 582 3.80 20.88 -11.10
C ALA A 582 4.76 21.32 -9.97
N LEU A 583 5.22 22.57 -10.01
CA LEU A 583 6.08 23.16 -8.98
C LEU A 583 5.36 23.39 -7.64
N GLU A 584 4.07 23.74 -7.67
CA GLU A 584 3.26 23.90 -6.46
C GLU A 584 3.06 22.57 -5.72
N ILE A 585 2.93 21.47 -6.46
CA ILE A 585 2.75 20.13 -5.90
C ILE A 585 4.06 19.53 -5.42
N ASP A 586 5.14 19.62 -6.22
CA ASP A 586 6.43 19.02 -5.89
C ASP A 586 7.57 20.04 -6.03
N PRO A 587 8.18 20.48 -4.90
CA PRO A 587 9.35 21.35 -4.92
C PRO A 587 10.56 20.77 -5.68
N ALA A 588 10.68 19.44 -5.80
CA ALA A 588 11.74 18.81 -6.58
C ALA A 588 11.61 19.11 -8.09
N ALA A 589 10.40 19.46 -8.57
CA ALA A 589 10.17 19.88 -9.94
C ALA A 589 10.77 21.26 -10.28
N LYS A 590 11.33 22.00 -9.30
CA LYS A 590 11.87 23.36 -9.50
C LYS A 590 12.86 23.46 -10.65
N LEU A 591 13.84 22.56 -10.72
CA LEU A 591 14.84 22.60 -11.77
C LEU A 591 14.22 22.35 -13.17
N PRO A 592 13.52 21.22 -13.41
CA PRO A 592 12.93 20.97 -14.73
C PRO A 592 11.88 22.02 -15.12
N VAL A 593 11.06 22.49 -14.18
CA VAL A 593 10.07 23.57 -14.43
C VAL A 593 10.77 24.88 -14.80
N THR A 594 11.84 25.27 -14.11
CA THR A 594 12.57 26.49 -14.46
C THR A 594 13.14 26.41 -15.86
N LEU A 595 13.73 25.29 -16.24
CA LEU A 595 14.24 25.06 -17.59
C LEU A 595 13.12 25.14 -18.64
N ALA A 596 11.99 24.48 -18.39
CA ALA A 596 10.83 24.53 -19.27
C ALA A 596 10.26 25.95 -19.41
N LEU A 597 10.15 26.71 -18.32
CA LEU A 597 9.71 28.11 -18.35
C LEU A 597 10.70 29.02 -19.08
N THR A 598 12.01 28.77 -18.97
CA THR A 598 13.01 29.49 -19.76
C THR A 598 12.92 29.16 -21.24
N SER A 599 12.73 27.88 -21.60
CA SER A 599 12.43 27.45 -22.97
C SER A 599 11.21 28.19 -23.51
N LEU A 600 10.11 28.21 -22.75
CA LEU A 600 8.86 28.87 -23.12
C LEU A 600 9.03 30.38 -23.29
N TRP A 601 9.84 31.03 -22.45
CA TRP A 601 10.20 32.44 -22.62
C TRP A 601 11.02 32.67 -23.90
N ILE A 602 11.99 31.82 -24.21
CA ILE A 602 12.79 31.93 -25.44
C ILE A 602 11.88 31.76 -26.66
N ARG A 603 11.03 30.73 -26.69
CA ARG A 603 10.07 30.49 -27.78
C ARG A 603 9.12 31.66 -28.01
N LYS A 604 8.64 32.27 -26.93
CA LYS A 604 7.73 33.43 -27.00
C LYS A 604 8.40 34.69 -27.57
N ASN A 605 9.68 34.93 -27.26
CA ASN A 605 10.37 36.17 -27.63
C ASN A 605 11.24 36.07 -28.89
N TYR A 606 11.67 34.85 -29.26
CA TYR A 606 12.61 34.59 -30.35
C TYR A 606 12.11 33.47 -31.28
N ALA A 607 10.80 33.44 -31.57
CA ALA A 607 10.23 32.52 -32.55
C ALA A 607 10.99 32.58 -33.89
N ASP A 608 11.14 31.44 -34.56
CA ASP A 608 11.86 31.27 -35.83
C ASP A 608 13.37 31.61 -35.80
N SER A 609 13.97 31.75 -34.61
CA SER A 609 15.40 32.00 -34.46
C SER A 609 16.25 30.71 -34.47
N LEU A 610 17.53 30.85 -34.82
CA LEU A 610 18.53 29.79 -34.66
C LEU A 610 18.54 29.22 -33.22
N LEU A 611 18.31 30.06 -32.22
CA LEU A 611 18.29 29.65 -30.82
C LEU A 611 17.15 28.67 -30.52
N VAL A 612 15.95 28.91 -31.05
CA VAL A 612 14.81 27.99 -30.92
C VAL A 612 15.07 26.69 -31.67
N ASN A 613 15.61 26.76 -32.89
CA ASN A 613 15.98 25.57 -33.65
C ASN A 613 17.04 24.72 -32.94
N ILE A 614 18.01 25.34 -32.25
CA ILE A 614 18.98 24.63 -31.42
C ILE A 614 18.28 23.91 -30.27
N ILE A 615 17.37 24.58 -29.56
CA ILE A 615 16.60 23.99 -28.46
C ILE A 615 15.76 22.80 -28.94
N ASP A 616 15.07 22.94 -30.08
CA ASP A 616 14.24 21.88 -30.67
C ASP A 616 15.06 20.69 -31.16
N SER A 617 16.33 20.89 -31.51
CA SER A 617 17.24 19.81 -31.90
C SER A 617 17.80 19.03 -30.70
N LEU A 618 17.72 19.56 -29.47
CA LEU A 618 18.31 18.92 -28.29
C LEU A 618 17.82 17.48 -28.04
N PRO A 619 16.53 17.15 -28.15
CA PRO A 619 16.05 15.78 -27.95
C PRO A 619 16.62 14.76 -28.96
N GLU A 620 17.01 15.19 -30.17
CA GLU A 620 17.63 14.32 -31.17
C GLU A 620 19.16 14.19 -30.98
N VAL A 621 19.78 15.21 -30.39
CA VAL A 621 21.22 15.27 -30.14
C VAL A 621 21.57 14.57 -28.82
N TYR A 622 20.73 14.70 -27.80
CA TYR A 622 20.99 14.18 -26.46
C TYR A 622 21.27 12.66 -26.43
N PRO A 623 20.47 11.77 -27.07
CA PRO A 623 20.75 10.34 -27.05
C PRO A 623 22.09 9.97 -27.68
N LYS A 624 22.49 10.71 -28.73
CA LYS A 624 23.79 10.51 -29.40
C LYS A 624 24.96 10.98 -28.54
N VAL A 625 24.76 12.05 -27.78
CA VAL A 625 25.75 12.53 -26.82
C VAL A 625 25.82 11.59 -25.63
N GLU A 626 24.70 11.08 -25.14
CA GLU A 626 24.63 10.10 -24.06
C GLU A 626 25.30 8.78 -24.45
N GLU A 627 25.00 8.24 -25.62
CA GLU A 627 25.68 7.05 -26.17
C GLU A 627 27.18 7.30 -26.40
N TRP A 628 27.55 8.48 -26.88
CA TRP A 628 28.96 8.87 -26.98
C TRP A 628 29.62 8.98 -25.61
N VAL A 629 28.93 9.56 -24.62
CA VAL A 629 29.40 9.70 -23.24
C VAL A 629 29.55 8.32 -22.60
N GLU A 630 28.58 7.41 -22.72
CA GLU A 630 28.70 6.08 -22.16
C GLU A 630 29.84 5.31 -22.82
N ASN A 631 29.93 5.34 -24.15
CA ASN A 631 30.99 4.63 -24.88
C ASN A 631 32.38 5.23 -24.66
N VAL A 632 32.49 6.55 -24.44
CA VAL A 632 33.79 7.23 -24.27
C VAL A 632 34.17 7.36 -22.80
N ILE A 633 33.26 7.66 -21.88
CA ILE A 633 33.55 7.93 -20.45
C ILE A 633 33.65 6.64 -19.63
N MET A 634 33.03 5.53 -20.04
CA MET A 634 33.09 4.24 -19.32
C MET A 634 34.33 3.38 -19.65
N GLU A 635 35.18 3.76 -20.61
CA GLU A 635 36.54 3.24 -20.62
C GLU A 635 37.32 3.91 -19.47
N GLU A 636 37.76 3.12 -18.48
CA GLU A 636 38.33 3.57 -17.19
C GLU A 636 39.45 4.63 -17.29
N GLY A 637 40.04 4.84 -18.49
CA GLY A 637 41.02 5.89 -18.76
C GLY A 637 40.45 7.28 -19.09
N ASN A 638 39.22 7.42 -19.60
CA ASN A 638 38.73 8.68 -20.16
C ASN A 638 38.03 9.59 -19.14
N ALA A 639 37.36 9.01 -18.13
CA ALA A 639 36.77 9.79 -17.04
C ALA A 639 37.84 10.55 -16.21
N THR A 640 39.01 9.95 -16.01
CA THR A 640 40.15 10.59 -15.33
C THR A 640 40.78 11.69 -16.19
N ILE A 641 40.89 11.48 -17.50
CA ILE A 641 41.38 12.51 -18.44
C ILE A 641 40.43 13.71 -18.49
N LEU A 642 39.11 13.47 -18.54
CA LEU A 642 38.12 14.54 -18.61
C LEU A 642 38.04 15.34 -17.30
N THR A 643 38.09 14.66 -16.14
CA THR A 643 38.17 15.34 -14.83
C THR A 643 39.47 16.14 -14.71
N LEU A 644 40.62 15.61 -15.16
CA LEU A 644 41.87 16.37 -15.24
C LEU A 644 41.77 17.56 -16.20
N PHE A 645 41.06 17.44 -17.32
CA PHE A 645 40.86 18.52 -18.28
C PHE A 645 39.95 19.63 -17.72
N VAL A 646 38.87 19.27 -17.02
CA VAL A 646 38.01 20.23 -16.30
C VAL A 646 38.76 20.91 -15.16
N CYS A 647 39.58 20.16 -14.41
CA CYS A 647 40.50 20.72 -13.40
C CYS A 647 41.53 21.67 -14.03
N LEU A 648 42.09 21.33 -15.19
CA LEU A 648 43.02 22.20 -15.91
C LEU A 648 42.33 23.48 -16.39
N LEU A 649 41.14 23.39 -16.98
CA LEU A 649 40.36 24.55 -17.42
C LEU A 649 39.96 25.46 -16.26
N THR A 650 39.57 24.89 -15.12
CA THR A 650 39.26 25.66 -13.91
C THR A 650 40.51 26.33 -13.33
N VAL A 651 41.66 25.66 -13.31
CA VAL A 651 42.95 26.26 -12.92
C VAL A 651 43.37 27.38 -13.88
N LEU A 652 43.25 27.18 -15.20
CA LEU A 652 43.56 28.19 -16.20
C LEU A 652 42.65 29.40 -16.07
N TYR A 653 41.34 29.17 -15.86
CA TYR A 653 40.37 30.22 -15.61
C TYR A 653 40.69 31.02 -14.33
N LEU A 654 41.01 30.33 -13.22
CA LEU A 654 41.40 30.98 -11.98
C LEU A 654 42.70 31.76 -12.11
N ARG A 655 43.66 31.26 -12.88
CA ARG A 655 44.95 31.91 -13.14
C ARG A 655 44.79 33.14 -14.04
N GLU A 656 43.95 33.07 -15.06
CA GLU A 656 43.57 34.19 -15.91
C GLU A 656 42.86 35.28 -15.09
N ARG A 657 41.94 34.88 -14.21
CA ARG A 657 41.27 35.79 -13.27
C ARG A 657 42.26 36.46 -12.30
N GLN A 658 43.20 35.72 -11.74
CA GLN A 658 44.26 36.28 -10.89
C GLN A 658 45.17 37.25 -11.64
N ARG A 659 45.54 36.95 -12.89
CA ARG A 659 46.31 37.87 -13.75
C ARG A 659 45.54 39.16 -14.03
N ARG A 660 44.23 39.08 -14.26
CA ARG A 660 43.38 40.27 -14.44
C ARG A 660 43.28 41.11 -13.16
N HIS A 661 43.22 40.48 -11.98
CA HIS A 661 43.28 41.20 -10.71
C HIS A 661 44.65 41.85 -10.48
N ALA A 662 45.76 41.15 -10.75
CA ALA A 662 47.12 41.71 -10.62
C ALA A 662 47.41 42.83 -11.64
N ALA A 663 46.87 42.73 -12.86
CA ALA A 663 46.98 43.80 -13.86
C ALA A 663 46.13 45.04 -13.52
N GLY A 664 45.07 44.87 -12.73
CA GLY A 664 44.26 45.97 -12.21
C GLY A 664 44.95 46.77 -11.09
N GLU A 665 45.83 46.15 -10.30
CA GLU A 665 46.60 46.83 -9.24
C GLU A 665 47.79 47.64 -9.77
N VAL A 666 48.28 47.35 -10.98
CA VAL A 666 49.43 48.06 -11.60
C VAL A 666 48.99 49.32 -12.38
N ALA A 667 47.68 49.55 -12.52
CA ALA A 667 47.12 50.64 -13.33
C ALA A 667 46.47 51.78 -12.50
N LEU A 668 47.09 52.18 -11.39
CA LEU A 668 46.80 53.47 -10.74
C LEU A 668 48.05 54.38 -10.84
N PRO A 669 47.99 55.51 -11.56
CA PRO A 669 49.09 56.47 -11.58
C PRO A 669 49.20 57.17 -10.22
N ASN A 670 50.43 57.34 -9.73
CA ASN A 670 50.74 58.19 -8.57
C ASN A 670 50.34 59.65 -8.85
N GLU A 671 49.26 60.12 -8.21
CA GLU A 671 49.03 61.54 -7.98
C GLU A 671 49.91 62.00 -6.81
N HIS A 672 51.15 62.39 -7.08
CA HIS A 672 51.90 63.37 -6.29
C HIS A 672 53.13 63.79 -7.09
N ASP A 673 52.99 64.87 -7.86
CA ASP A 673 54.04 65.87 -8.08
C ASP A 673 53.41 67.11 -8.72
N LEU A 674 52.88 67.98 -7.86
CA LEU A 674 52.63 69.39 -8.16
C LEU A 674 53.88 70.19 -7.75
N PRO A 675 54.48 71.04 -8.60
CA PRO A 675 55.44 72.03 -8.13
C PRO A 675 54.69 73.28 -7.62
N ALA A 676 55.08 73.76 -6.44
CA ALA A 676 54.71 75.07 -5.90
C ALA A 676 55.97 75.98 -5.87
N PRO A 677 55.84 77.28 -5.56
CA PRO A 677 55.67 78.39 -6.50
C PRO A 677 56.95 79.24 -6.66
N HIS A 678 57.04 79.99 -7.76
CA HIS A 678 57.64 81.32 -7.83
C HIS A 678 56.96 82.16 -8.90
#